data_AF-A0A7W8GGF8-F1
#
_entry.id   AF-A0A7W8GGF8-F1
#
_cell.length_a   1.000
_cell.length_b   1.000
_cell.length_c   1.000
_cell.angle_alpha   90.00
_cell.angle_beta   90.00
_cell.angle_gamma   90.00
#
_symmetry.space_group_name_H-M   'P 1'
#
loop_
_entity.id
_entity.type
_entity.pdbx_description
1 polymer ?
#
loop_
_entity_poly.entity_id
_entity_poly.type
_entity_poly.pdbx_seq_one_letter_code
_entity_poly.pdbx_strand_id
1 'polypeptide(L)'
;MSAPSTPAQPSPPAHEDRFAHKFGQEGITFDDVLLLPRHSTVLPHEVGVGTQLTRRVRLNIPFVSAAMDTVTETAMAVAMAREGGLGILHKNMPVDAQAEMVRKVKRSESGMIVDPITLPPGASVGDAERLMGEYRISGVPITDPAGRLLGIITNRDLRFVEDPATPIRDVMTREELVTVPVGTTLEEAQAIFKRTRIEKLLVTDAEGFLRGLITIKDLTKRVKYPRAAKDDLGRLRVGAAIGVGADLMDRAGALVAAGADVLVLDSAHGHSQGILNALARVKETFDVDVIAGNVATRTGARDLIAAGADAVKVGIGPGCFAAGTRVLMAGGYYKNIEDVRVGDRVLNMHGQPVTVLNSWCTGIREVVAVRHVHAPRETLVTPDHRYWVGDLTTVNAASVSSKGYARSLAQPTRFGEGKLRWKAVGETQGDVFLMPRQLHFELPSSLDINLGDFAARQGQLERRYPTRIRESYDLGYLFGTFLGDGHAFLNHNGSETRVGSEIGRVDWYFSHEEGEIADKLSAAVAGVTGQTLARQRVGNVLHLRLSSLPWARLLAQFGKRQHKNLPQAYLAGNGEYLRGLKDGLIDSDGYIDADGRQCFVNSSRELLELFGLLCHLTDGSLPNMSVEPGNPGGLQGVKGDLLDSYRARLNVSHAARQLPEYGAVKPLSRRELGLSLPVYDIEVDCPTHSFIADNAVVHNSICTTRVVTGVGVPQITAIFEASAAALEAGIPVIADGGIKQTGDVPKAIAAGASAVMMGSMLAGTDEAPGEVVLRDGRRYKSYRGMGSLGAMDQGSSDRYFQTGSRKFVPEGIEGIIAYRGTAGEVLYQFVGGLRSSMGYCGAPDLDTLRREAQFVRITGASLIESHPHGVTITQEAPNYGGK
;
A
#
# COMPACT_ATOMS: atom_id res chain seq x y z
N MET A 1 5.17 -55.08 50.75
CA MET A 1 5.20 -53.63 50.53
C MET A 1 5.97 -53.37 49.24
N SER A 2 5.26 -52.98 48.20
CA SER A 2 5.80 -52.65 46.88
C SER A 2 5.23 -51.30 46.50
N ALA A 3 6.14 -50.40 46.10
CA ALA A 3 5.95 -48.97 45.95
C ALA A 3 4.80 -48.59 44.98
N PRO A 4 4.15 -47.41 45.18
CA PRO A 4 3.03 -46.98 44.36
C PRO A 4 3.47 -46.60 42.95
N SER A 5 2.67 -47.01 41.97
CA SER A 5 2.84 -46.74 40.54
C SER A 5 2.59 -45.27 40.20
N THR A 6 3.54 -44.65 39.52
CA THR A 6 3.44 -43.32 38.89
C THR A 6 2.27 -43.28 37.90
N PRO A 7 1.46 -42.20 37.84
CA PRO A 7 0.38 -42.11 36.86
C PRO A 7 0.94 -42.01 35.43
N ALA A 8 0.37 -42.81 34.52
CA ALA A 8 0.72 -42.79 33.11
C ALA A 8 0.37 -41.43 32.48
N GLN A 9 1.33 -40.86 31.73
CA GLN A 9 1.08 -39.69 30.89
C GLN A 9 0.06 -40.05 29.79
N PRO A 10 -0.85 -39.12 29.41
CA PRO A 10 -1.81 -39.37 28.36
C PRO A 10 -1.09 -39.55 27.01
N SER A 11 -1.41 -40.62 26.31
CA SER A 11 -0.95 -40.89 24.95
C SER A 11 -1.40 -39.77 24.00
N PRO A 12 -0.54 -39.30 23.08
CA PRO A 12 -0.93 -38.30 22.09
C PRO A 12 -1.97 -38.88 21.12
N PRO A 13 -2.95 -38.09 20.65
CA PRO A 13 -3.99 -38.56 19.76
C PRO A 13 -3.40 -39.01 18.40
N ALA A 14 -3.97 -40.08 17.86
CA ALA A 14 -3.52 -40.70 16.62
C ALA A 14 -3.88 -39.86 15.37
N HIS A 15 -2.86 -39.56 14.56
CA HIS A 15 -2.93 -39.15 13.15
C HIS A 15 -3.85 -37.96 12.80
N GLU A 16 -3.61 -36.78 13.36
CA GLU A 16 -3.85 -35.53 12.63
C GLU A 16 -2.70 -35.29 11.64
N ASP A 17 -3.00 -34.83 10.42
CA ASP A 17 -1.98 -34.40 9.46
C ASP A 17 -1.12 -33.30 10.10
N ARG A 18 0.15 -33.63 10.37
CA ARG A 18 1.14 -32.77 11.02
C ARG A 18 1.28 -31.40 10.35
N PHE A 19 0.82 -31.23 9.11
CA PHE A 19 0.91 -29.99 8.35
C PHE A 19 -0.42 -29.27 8.12
N ALA A 20 -1.57 -29.86 8.49
CA ALA A 20 -2.89 -29.24 8.27
C ALA A 20 -3.05 -27.90 9.02
N HIS A 21 -2.41 -27.74 10.19
CA HIS A 21 -2.43 -26.47 10.94
C HIS A 21 -1.63 -25.33 10.29
N LYS A 22 -0.80 -25.61 9.26
CA LYS A 22 0.06 -24.60 8.63
C LYS A 22 -0.69 -23.65 7.71
N PHE A 23 -1.73 -24.14 7.04
CA PHE A 23 -2.66 -23.33 6.25
C PHE A 23 -3.92 -23.13 7.10
N GLY A 24 -3.81 -22.24 8.09
CA GLY A 24 -4.88 -21.92 9.02
C GLY A 24 -6.06 -21.17 8.38
N GLN A 25 -6.94 -20.65 9.24
CA GLN A 25 -8.21 -19.99 8.87
C GLN A 25 -8.06 -18.90 7.79
N GLU A 26 -9.10 -18.78 6.95
CA GLU A 26 -9.27 -17.71 5.97
C GLU A 26 -9.25 -16.33 6.65
N GLY A 27 -8.42 -15.42 6.14
CA GLY A 27 -8.30 -14.06 6.65
C GLY A 27 -9.10 -13.05 5.83
N ILE A 28 -9.71 -12.08 6.50
CA ILE A 28 -10.64 -11.08 5.96
C ILE A 28 -10.16 -9.68 6.37
N THR A 29 -10.30 -8.70 5.48
CA THR A 29 -10.00 -7.28 5.73
C THR A 29 -11.24 -6.38 5.52
N PHE A 30 -11.09 -5.07 5.69
CA PHE A 30 -12.20 -4.10 5.65
C PHE A 30 -13.01 -4.14 4.34
N ASP A 31 -12.34 -4.36 3.20
CA ASP A 31 -12.96 -4.35 1.87
C ASP A 31 -13.68 -5.66 1.52
N ASP A 32 -13.49 -6.72 2.32
CA ASP A 32 -14.12 -8.03 2.10
C ASP A 32 -15.50 -8.12 2.78
N VAL A 33 -15.92 -7.09 3.53
CA VAL A 33 -17.15 -7.10 4.32
C VAL A 33 -17.92 -5.77 4.27
N LEU A 34 -19.24 -5.88 4.40
CA LEU A 34 -20.15 -4.79 4.73
C LEU A 34 -20.88 -5.06 6.04
N LEU A 35 -21.36 -4.00 6.70
CA LEU A 35 -22.25 -4.13 7.85
C LEU A 35 -23.68 -4.34 7.34
N LEU A 36 -24.38 -5.34 7.91
CA LEU A 36 -25.77 -5.60 7.63
C LEU A 36 -26.65 -4.60 8.41
N PRO A 37 -27.52 -3.83 7.72
CA PRO A 37 -28.49 -2.98 8.39
C PRO A 37 -29.45 -3.78 9.28
N ARG A 38 -29.91 -3.17 10.37
CA ARG A 38 -30.84 -3.77 11.33
C ARG A 38 -31.97 -2.80 11.68
N HIS A 39 -33.02 -3.31 12.31
CA HIS A 39 -34.07 -2.47 12.87
C HIS A 39 -33.46 -1.45 13.85
N SER A 40 -33.78 -0.18 13.66
CA SER A 40 -33.24 0.92 14.46
C SER A 40 -34.35 1.77 15.04
N THR A 41 -34.28 2.01 16.34
CA THR A 41 -35.12 2.97 17.06
C THR A 41 -34.34 4.21 17.49
N VAL A 42 -33.12 4.40 16.96
CA VAL A 42 -32.20 5.48 17.32
C VAL A 42 -31.71 6.21 16.09
N LEU A 43 -31.65 7.52 16.17
CA LEU A 43 -31.16 8.38 15.10
C LEU A 43 -29.66 8.65 15.27
N PRO A 44 -28.90 8.89 14.18
CA PRO A 44 -27.45 9.13 14.26
C PRO A 44 -27.00 10.24 15.22
N HIS A 45 -27.83 11.27 15.46
CA HIS A 45 -27.49 12.34 16.40
C HIS A 45 -27.70 11.95 17.87
N GLU A 46 -28.49 10.90 18.14
CA GLU A 46 -28.82 10.41 19.48
C GLU A 46 -27.79 9.39 20.00
N VAL A 47 -27.04 8.74 19.12
CA VAL A 47 -26.10 7.67 19.52
C VAL A 47 -24.88 8.19 20.28
N GLY A 48 -24.42 7.41 21.24
CA GLY A 48 -23.21 7.64 22.03
C GLY A 48 -21.98 6.99 21.41
N VAL A 49 -20.95 7.79 21.11
CA VAL A 49 -19.68 7.31 20.53
C VAL A 49 -18.52 7.29 21.55
N GLY A 50 -18.82 7.49 22.83
CA GLY A 50 -17.83 7.38 23.90
C GLY A 50 -17.34 5.93 24.04
N THR A 51 -16.07 5.75 24.38
CA THR A 51 -15.45 4.43 24.49
C THR A 51 -14.50 4.31 25.66
N GLN A 52 -14.35 3.09 26.17
CA GLN A 52 -13.32 2.74 27.13
C GLN A 52 -12.05 2.37 26.36
N LEU A 53 -10.99 3.15 26.49
CA LEU A 53 -9.72 2.94 25.77
C LEU A 53 -8.82 1.93 26.49
N THR A 54 -8.73 2.05 27.80
CA THR A 54 -7.96 1.17 28.71
C THR A 54 -8.79 0.90 29.96
N ARG A 55 -8.27 0.20 30.97
CA ARG A 55 -9.00 -0.02 32.24
C ARG A 55 -9.51 1.28 32.89
N ARG A 56 -8.70 2.35 32.92
CA ARG A 56 -9.03 3.62 33.59
C ARG A 56 -9.33 4.77 32.62
N VAL A 57 -8.86 4.73 31.38
CA VAL A 57 -8.99 5.85 30.45
C VAL A 57 -10.22 5.71 29.56
N ARG A 58 -11.14 6.67 29.68
CA ARG A 58 -12.32 6.82 28.82
C ARG A 58 -12.13 7.98 27.83
N LEU A 59 -12.59 7.78 26.60
CA LEU A 59 -12.62 8.78 25.54
C LEU A 59 -14.05 9.12 25.14
N ASN A 60 -14.24 10.31 24.57
CA ASN A 60 -15.55 10.78 24.08
C ASN A 60 -15.79 10.45 22.61
N ILE A 61 -14.74 10.11 21.85
CA ILE A 61 -14.79 9.52 20.51
C ILE A 61 -13.73 8.40 20.42
N PRO A 62 -13.93 7.37 19.57
CA PRO A 62 -13.07 6.18 19.57
C PRO A 62 -11.83 6.33 18.68
N PHE A 63 -11.18 7.50 18.73
CA PHE A 63 -10.08 7.85 17.83
C PHE A 63 -8.79 8.15 18.59
N VAL A 64 -7.71 7.50 18.14
CA VAL A 64 -6.36 7.69 18.66
C VAL A 64 -5.42 8.04 17.51
N SER A 65 -4.54 9.03 17.67
CA SER A 65 -3.52 9.32 16.64
C SER A 65 -2.28 8.45 16.83
N ALA A 66 -1.72 7.95 15.73
CA ALA A 66 -0.60 7.02 15.75
C ALA A 66 0.69 7.66 16.30
N ALA A 67 1.48 6.88 17.03
CA ALA A 67 2.75 7.30 17.64
C ALA A 67 3.89 7.40 16.61
N MET A 68 3.74 8.31 15.66
CA MET A 68 4.67 8.50 14.55
C MET A 68 5.18 9.93 14.50
N ASP A 69 6.45 10.11 14.16
CA ASP A 69 7.12 11.41 14.07
C ASP A 69 6.60 12.31 12.94
N THR A 70 5.78 11.77 12.04
CA THR A 70 5.05 12.52 11.01
C THR A 70 3.56 12.67 11.32
N VAL A 71 3.10 12.21 12.48
CA VAL A 71 1.67 12.25 12.87
C VAL A 71 1.45 12.98 14.18
N THR A 72 2.10 12.56 15.28
CA THR A 72 1.67 13.00 16.62
C THR A 72 2.79 13.62 17.45
N GLU A 73 2.78 14.95 17.50
CA GLU A 73 3.45 15.75 18.52
C GLU A 73 2.43 16.55 19.36
N THR A 74 2.89 17.58 20.09
CA THR A 74 2.07 18.38 21.00
C THR A 74 0.81 18.96 20.32
N ALA A 75 0.92 19.49 19.11
CA ALA A 75 -0.20 20.12 18.41
C ALA A 75 -1.31 19.12 18.08
N MET A 76 -0.95 17.99 17.45
CA MET A 76 -1.88 16.89 17.17
C MET A 76 -2.48 16.33 18.45
N ALA A 77 -1.68 16.10 19.51
CA ALA A 77 -2.20 15.57 20.78
C ALA A 77 -3.23 16.50 21.43
N VAL A 78 -3.00 17.82 21.41
CA VAL A 78 -3.97 18.82 21.87
C VAL A 78 -5.24 18.81 21.02
N ALA A 79 -5.11 18.72 19.69
CA ALA A 79 -6.26 18.69 18.78
C ALA A 79 -7.11 17.43 18.99
N MET A 80 -6.49 16.25 19.03
CA MET A 80 -7.15 14.98 19.33
C MET A 80 -7.90 15.03 20.66
N ALA A 81 -7.24 15.49 21.73
CA ALA A 81 -7.84 15.57 23.05
C ALA A 81 -9.01 16.56 23.09
N ARG A 82 -8.94 17.69 22.38
CA ARG A 82 -10.04 18.67 22.29
C ARG A 82 -11.29 18.11 21.61
N GLU A 83 -11.12 17.32 20.56
CA GLU A 83 -12.24 16.70 19.87
C GLU A 83 -12.83 15.51 20.65
N GLY A 84 -12.08 15.00 21.63
CA GLY A 84 -12.52 13.95 22.55
C GLY A 84 -11.80 12.61 22.37
N GLY A 85 -10.80 12.56 21.50
CA GLY A 85 -9.93 11.41 21.28
C GLY A 85 -8.66 11.50 22.13
N LEU A 86 -7.59 10.83 21.69
CA LEU A 86 -6.30 10.84 22.36
C LEU A 86 -5.16 10.91 21.34
N GLY A 87 -4.14 11.72 21.60
CA GLY A 87 -2.88 11.64 20.87
C GLY A 87 -1.82 10.84 21.61
N ILE A 88 -1.10 9.97 20.89
CA ILE A 88 0.07 9.26 21.41
C ILE A 88 1.36 9.91 20.89
N LEU A 89 2.10 10.56 21.77
CA LEU A 89 3.39 11.17 21.42
C LEU A 89 4.41 10.10 21.04
N HIS A 90 5.04 10.23 19.87
CA HIS A 90 6.09 9.31 19.43
C HIS A 90 7.35 9.37 20.31
N LYS A 91 8.20 8.36 20.21
CA LYS A 91 9.41 8.20 21.04
C LYS A 91 10.74 8.51 20.34
N ASN A 92 10.72 8.86 19.06
CA ASN A 92 11.90 9.26 18.26
C ASN A 92 12.44 10.64 18.70
N MET A 93 12.76 10.76 19.99
CA MET A 93 13.30 11.95 20.64
C MET A 93 13.87 11.59 22.03
N PRO A 94 14.72 12.45 22.61
CA PRO A 94 15.19 12.28 23.99
C PRO A 94 14.03 12.21 25.00
N VAL A 95 14.27 11.51 26.13
CA VAL A 95 13.27 11.32 27.20
C VAL A 95 12.69 12.65 27.69
N ASP A 96 13.55 13.62 27.99
CA ASP A 96 13.13 14.92 28.51
C ASP A 96 12.28 15.72 27.50
N ALA A 97 12.58 15.59 26.20
CA ALA A 97 11.81 16.25 25.15
C ALA A 97 10.39 15.67 25.07
N GLN A 98 10.26 14.34 25.14
CA GLN A 98 8.96 13.67 25.14
C GLN A 98 8.15 14.01 26.39
N ALA A 99 8.78 13.99 27.57
CA ALA A 99 8.17 14.41 28.83
C ALA A 99 7.73 15.88 28.78
N GLU A 100 8.50 16.76 28.15
CA GLU A 100 8.10 18.16 27.99
C GLU A 100 6.91 18.33 27.05
N MET A 101 6.80 17.54 25.99
CA MET A 101 5.59 17.50 25.17
C MET A 101 4.36 17.07 25.98
N VAL A 102 4.50 16.05 26.85
CA VAL A 102 3.43 15.65 27.78
C VAL A 102 3.02 16.85 28.65
N ARG A 103 3.97 17.52 29.31
CA ARG A 103 3.69 18.70 30.14
C ARG A 103 2.98 19.81 29.36
N LYS A 104 3.40 20.08 28.13
CA LYS A 104 2.75 21.07 27.24
C LYS A 104 1.30 20.70 26.95
N VAL A 105 0.99 19.43 26.70
CA VAL A 105 -0.40 18.99 26.50
C VAL A 105 -1.20 19.13 27.80
N LYS A 106 -0.68 18.65 28.93
CA LYS A 106 -1.35 18.74 30.24
C LYS A 106 -1.58 20.18 30.70
N ARG A 107 -0.71 21.12 30.31
CA ARG A 107 -0.84 22.56 30.60
C ARG A 107 -1.69 23.33 29.58
N SER A 108 -2.05 22.72 28.45
CA SER A 108 -2.77 23.42 27.37
C SER A 108 -4.18 23.85 27.77
N GLU A 109 -4.85 23.07 28.62
CA GLU A 109 -6.10 23.41 29.27
C GLU A 109 -6.13 22.75 30.64
N SER A 110 -6.59 23.46 31.67
CA SER A 110 -6.91 22.89 32.97
C SER A 110 -8.23 23.49 33.45
N GLY A 111 -9.09 22.71 34.11
CA GLY A 111 -10.27 23.25 34.79
C GLY A 111 -9.87 24.20 35.92
N MET A 112 -8.77 23.86 36.59
CA MET A 112 -8.09 24.64 37.61
C MET A 112 -6.59 24.33 37.52
N ILE A 113 -5.74 25.35 37.48
CA ILE A 113 -4.29 25.18 37.56
C ILE A 113 -3.97 24.90 39.03
N VAL A 114 -3.59 23.65 39.32
CA VAL A 114 -3.10 23.22 40.64
C VAL A 114 -1.63 23.60 40.74
N ASP A 115 -1.24 24.21 41.86
CA ASP A 115 0.13 24.74 42.09
C ASP A 115 0.59 25.75 41.00
N PRO A 116 -0.09 26.91 40.90
CA PRO A 116 0.27 27.93 39.93
C PRO A 116 1.67 28.48 40.21
N ILE A 117 2.43 28.79 39.16
CA ILE A 117 3.74 29.42 39.30
C ILE A 117 3.56 30.76 40.03
N THR A 118 4.31 30.98 41.12
CA THR A 118 4.25 32.19 41.93
C THR A 118 5.58 32.94 41.94
N LEU A 119 5.54 34.18 42.40
CA LEU A 119 6.74 34.98 42.70
C LEU A 119 6.68 35.51 44.13
N PRO A 120 7.83 35.69 44.80
CA PRO A 120 7.87 36.39 46.08
C PRO A 120 7.66 37.89 45.88
N PRO A 121 7.18 38.62 46.91
CA PRO A 121 6.92 40.06 46.83
C PRO A 121 8.19 40.90 46.55
N GLY A 122 9.38 40.36 46.84
CA GLY A 122 10.66 41.01 46.59
C GLY A 122 11.28 40.75 45.21
N ALA A 123 10.67 39.91 44.37
CA ALA A 123 11.14 39.73 42.99
C ALA A 123 10.93 41.01 42.18
N SER A 124 11.69 41.17 41.10
CA SER A 124 11.64 42.36 40.25
C SER A 124 10.55 42.27 39.18
N VAL A 125 10.12 43.41 38.63
CA VAL A 125 9.24 43.47 37.46
C VAL A 125 9.86 42.75 36.26
N GLY A 126 11.17 42.86 36.05
CA GLY A 126 11.88 42.11 35.00
C GLY A 126 11.83 40.58 35.20
N ASP A 127 11.83 40.10 36.45
CA ASP A 127 11.62 38.68 36.74
C ASP A 127 10.21 38.23 36.37
N ALA A 128 9.19 39.05 36.68
CA ALA A 128 7.82 38.78 36.30
C ALA A 128 7.64 38.76 34.78
N GLU A 129 8.19 39.73 34.05
CA GLU A 129 8.14 39.78 32.58
C GLU A 129 8.81 38.57 31.93
N ARG A 130 10.00 38.20 32.41
CA ARG A 130 10.74 37.02 31.94
C ARG A 130 9.94 35.75 32.15
N LEU A 131 9.41 35.56 33.37
CA LEU A 131 8.62 34.39 33.72
C LEU A 131 7.32 34.34 32.89
N MET A 132 6.62 35.47 32.75
CA MET A 132 5.39 35.55 31.98
C MET A 132 5.63 35.31 30.48
N GLY A 133 6.76 35.76 29.94
CA GLY A 133 7.19 35.50 28.56
C GLY A 133 7.57 34.04 28.32
N GLU A 134 8.36 33.46 29.23
CA GLU A 134 8.81 32.07 29.19
C GLU A 134 7.63 31.09 29.26
N TYR A 135 6.75 31.27 30.25
CA TYR A 135 5.60 30.39 30.46
C TYR A 135 4.34 30.80 29.68
N ARG A 136 4.39 31.92 28.95
CA ARG A 136 3.27 32.49 28.18
C ARG A 136 1.98 32.66 29.02
N ILE A 137 2.13 33.07 30.27
CA ILE A 137 1.02 33.33 31.21
C ILE A 137 0.79 34.83 31.36
N SER A 138 -0.47 35.25 31.45
CA SER A 138 -0.84 36.68 31.51
C SER A 138 -0.93 37.24 32.93
N GLY A 139 -0.53 36.48 33.94
CA GLY A 139 -0.43 36.93 35.32
C GLY A 139 0.03 35.83 36.28
N VAL A 140 0.63 36.26 37.38
CA VAL A 140 1.40 35.46 38.33
C VAL A 140 0.92 35.80 39.74
N PRO A 141 0.41 34.83 40.51
CA PRO A 141 0.10 35.03 41.93
C PRO A 141 1.37 35.33 42.74
N ILE A 142 1.26 36.21 43.73
CA ILE A 142 2.36 36.58 44.62
C ILE A 142 2.12 35.95 45.98
N THR A 143 3.10 35.20 46.49
CA THR A 143 2.97 34.47 47.75
C THR A 143 4.13 34.77 48.69
N ASP A 144 3.90 34.60 49.99
CA ASP A 144 4.97 34.55 50.98
C ASP A 144 5.74 33.21 50.91
N PRO A 145 6.86 33.04 51.64
CA PRO A 145 7.60 31.78 51.68
C PRO A 145 6.82 30.59 52.23
N ALA A 146 5.72 30.82 52.96
CA ALA A 146 4.83 29.78 53.47
C ALA A 146 3.74 29.39 52.46
N GLY A 147 3.57 30.13 51.36
CA GLY A 147 2.56 29.92 50.33
C GLY A 147 1.25 30.69 50.53
N ARG A 148 1.20 31.65 51.47
CA ARG A 148 0.02 32.50 51.65
C ARG A 148 -0.08 33.51 50.52
N LEU A 149 -1.29 33.70 50.00
CA LEU A 149 -1.55 34.63 48.90
C LEU A 149 -1.43 36.07 49.38
N LEU A 150 -0.53 36.84 48.75
CA LEU A 150 -0.31 38.27 49.01
C LEU A 150 -0.87 39.19 47.92
N GLY A 151 -0.99 38.69 46.69
CA GLY A 151 -1.41 39.50 45.55
C GLY A 151 -1.37 38.76 44.22
N ILE A 152 -1.59 39.50 43.14
CA ILE A 152 -1.39 39.02 41.76
C ILE A 152 -0.79 40.15 40.92
N ILE A 153 0.15 39.80 40.04
CA ILE A 153 0.69 40.69 39.02
C ILE A 153 0.22 40.22 37.64
N THR A 154 -0.18 41.13 36.77
CA THR A 154 -0.70 40.82 35.43
C THR A 154 -0.05 41.69 34.35
N ASN A 155 -0.28 41.35 33.07
CA ASN A 155 0.19 42.16 31.94
C ASN A 155 -0.30 43.61 32.00
N ARG A 156 -1.44 43.88 32.64
CA ARG A 156 -1.96 45.25 32.79
C ARG A 156 -1.14 46.05 33.79
N ASP A 157 -0.66 45.41 34.85
CA ASP A 157 0.07 46.05 35.93
C ASP A 157 1.50 46.39 35.49
N LEU A 158 2.11 45.52 34.67
CA LEU A 158 3.47 45.72 34.14
C LEU A 158 3.54 46.82 33.06
N ARG A 159 2.46 47.06 32.30
CA ARG A 159 2.45 48.00 31.16
C ARG A 159 2.81 49.45 31.51
N PHE A 160 2.71 49.82 32.78
CA PHE A 160 2.92 51.19 33.24
C PHE A 160 4.18 51.35 34.10
N VAL A 161 5.03 50.31 34.17
CA VAL A 161 6.27 50.33 34.93
C VAL A 161 7.44 50.45 33.97
N GLU A 162 8.20 51.55 34.07
CA GLU A 162 9.36 51.81 33.20
C GLU A 162 10.65 51.17 33.71
N ASP A 163 10.81 51.06 35.04
CA ASP A 163 12.01 50.48 35.66
C ASP A 163 11.84 48.98 35.96
N PRO A 164 12.54 48.08 35.24
CA PRO A 164 12.44 46.64 35.43
C PRO A 164 13.00 46.17 36.79
N ALA A 165 13.79 46.99 37.50
CA ALA A 165 14.29 46.67 38.84
C ALA A 165 13.25 46.89 39.95
N THR A 166 12.10 47.50 39.64
CA THR A 166 11.03 47.78 40.60
C THR A 166 10.55 46.48 41.29
N PRO A 167 10.48 46.44 42.64
CA PRO A 167 9.95 45.27 43.35
C PRO A 167 8.46 45.04 43.08
N ILE A 168 8.06 43.78 42.90
CA ILE A 168 6.67 43.39 42.59
C ILE A 168 5.69 43.89 43.66
N ARG A 169 6.06 43.89 44.95
CA ARG A 169 5.20 44.36 46.04
C ARG A 169 4.68 45.80 45.87
N ASP A 170 5.38 46.61 45.09
CA ASP A 170 5.05 48.03 44.91
C ASP A 170 4.07 48.24 43.74
N VAL A 171 3.87 47.22 42.89
CA VAL A 171 3.07 47.29 41.66
C VAL A 171 1.98 46.22 41.56
N MET A 172 2.02 45.17 42.38
CA MET A 172 1.01 44.10 42.37
C MET A 172 -0.36 44.55 42.87
N THR A 173 -1.42 43.89 42.39
CA THR A 173 -2.75 44.02 43.00
C THR A 173 -2.75 43.29 44.34
N ARG A 174 -3.02 44.00 45.44
CA ARG A 174 -3.04 43.48 46.82
C ARG A 174 -4.37 43.66 47.54
N GLU A 175 -5.19 44.62 47.11
CA GLU A 175 -6.50 44.93 47.67
C GLU A 175 -7.59 44.41 46.74
N GLU A 176 -8.75 44.06 47.30
CA GLU A 176 -9.91 43.51 46.55
C GLU A 176 -9.60 42.26 45.71
N LEU A 177 -8.65 41.42 46.18
CA LEU A 177 -8.36 40.14 45.54
C LEU A 177 -9.61 39.27 45.49
N VAL A 178 -10.10 39.00 44.28
CA VAL A 178 -11.22 38.08 44.09
C VAL A 178 -10.69 36.65 44.18
N THR A 179 -10.92 36.03 45.34
CA THR A 179 -10.59 34.63 45.61
C THR A 179 -11.84 33.76 45.68
N VAL A 180 -11.66 32.45 45.52
CA VAL A 180 -12.71 31.44 45.66
C VAL A 180 -12.19 30.26 46.49
N PRO A 181 -13.04 29.58 47.28
CA PRO A 181 -12.60 28.45 48.09
C PRO A 181 -12.27 27.22 47.22
N VAL A 182 -11.42 26.32 47.75
CA VAL A 182 -11.23 24.98 47.17
C VAL A 182 -12.59 24.28 47.04
N GLY A 183 -12.84 23.65 45.88
CA GLY A 183 -14.11 23.00 45.57
C GLY A 183 -15.11 23.87 44.79
N THR A 184 -14.77 25.13 44.49
CA THR A 184 -15.58 26.01 43.63
C THR A 184 -15.83 25.35 42.28
N THR A 185 -17.09 25.25 41.91
CA THR A 185 -17.53 24.67 40.63
C THR A 185 -17.25 25.63 39.48
N LEU A 186 -17.27 25.11 38.25
CA LEU A 186 -17.01 25.94 37.07
C LEU A 186 -18.18 26.89 36.78
N GLU A 187 -19.40 26.47 37.08
CA GLU A 187 -20.61 27.28 36.97
C GLU A 187 -20.54 28.49 37.91
N GLU A 188 -20.09 28.26 39.16
CA GLU A 188 -19.82 29.33 40.12
C GLU A 188 -18.69 30.25 39.64
N ALA A 189 -17.57 29.68 39.18
CA ALA A 189 -16.46 30.45 38.63
C ALA A 189 -16.90 31.32 37.44
N GLN A 190 -17.75 30.80 36.55
CA GLN A 190 -18.29 31.54 35.41
C GLN A 190 -19.21 32.69 35.85
N ALA A 191 -20.04 32.48 36.86
CA ALA A 191 -20.87 33.54 37.44
C ALA A 191 -20.02 34.64 38.06
N ILE A 192 -18.93 34.28 38.75
CA ILE A 192 -18.00 35.23 39.33
C ILE A 192 -17.28 36.01 38.23
N PHE A 193 -16.74 35.36 37.20
CA PHE A 193 -16.12 36.06 36.06
C PHE A 193 -17.05 37.08 35.40
N LYS A 194 -18.33 36.73 35.20
CA LYS A 194 -19.34 37.66 34.66
C LYS A 194 -19.56 38.87 35.56
N ARG A 195 -19.58 38.67 36.88
CA ARG A 195 -19.83 39.73 37.87
C ARG A 195 -18.62 40.64 38.08
N THR A 196 -17.42 40.07 38.21
CA THR A 196 -16.21 40.81 38.61
C THR A 196 -15.39 41.32 37.44
N ARG A 197 -15.65 40.85 36.20
CA ARG A 197 -14.94 41.26 34.97
C ARG A 197 -13.42 41.10 35.02
N ILE A 198 -12.93 40.16 35.83
CA ILE A 198 -11.52 39.77 35.89
C ILE A 198 -11.26 38.58 34.94
N GLU A 199 -9.99 38.30 34.65
CA GLU A 199 -9.61 37.16 33.77
C GLU A 199 -9.12 35.93 34.53
N LYS A 200 -8.81 36.09 35.83
CA LYS A 200 -8.20 35.07 36.68
C LYS A 200 -8.88 35.03 38.05
N LEU A 201 -9.19 33.84 38.54
CA LEU A 201 -9.75 33.59 39.88
C LEU A 201 -8.74 32.78 40.70
N LEU A 202 -8.33 33.34 41.83
CA LEU A 202 -7.36 32.73 42.74
C LEU A 202 -8.12 31.77 43.67
N VAL A 203 -7.67 30.53 43.78
CA VAL A 203 -8.30 29.51 44.63
C VAL A 203 -7.51 29.40 45.93
N THR A 204 -8.14 29.63 47.07
CA THR A 204 -7.49 29.58 48.40
C THR A 204 -8.17 28.58 49.34
N ASP A 205 -7.42 28.05 50.30
CA ASP A 205 -8.02 27.33 51.44
C ASP A 205 -8.55 28.31 52.52
N ALA A 206 -9.07 27.77 53.61
CA ALA A 206 -9.64 28.55 54.71
C ALA A 206 -8.60 29.40 55.44
N GLU A 207 -7.33 28.98 55.42
CA GLU A 207 -6.20 29.62 56.07
C GLU A 207 -5.52 30.70 55.19
N GLY A 208 -5.98 30.84 53.94
CA GLY A 208 -5.52 31.86 52.99
C GLY A 208 -4.30 31.44 52.15
N PHE A 209 -3.96 30.16 52.11
CA PHE A 209 -2.92 29.65 51.23
C PHE A 209 -3.45 29.48 49.81
N LEU A 210 -2.61 29.81 48.84
CA LEU A 210 -2.93 29.62 47.43
C LEU A 210 -2.93 28.13 47.09
N ARG A 211 -4.06 27.63 46.58
CA ARG A 211 -4.23 26.22 46.18
C ARG A 211 -4.41 26.06 44.68
N GLY A 212 -4.82 27.11 43.96
CA GLY A 212 -4.98 27.04 42.52
C GLY A 212 -5.32 28.36 41.84
N LEU A 213 -5.49 28.29 40.52
CA LEU A 213 -5.86 29.43 39.66
C LEU A 213 -6.81 28.95 38.56
N ILE A 214 -7.95 29.63 38.37
CA ILE A 214 -8.89 29.39 37.26
C ILE A 214 -8.80 30.57 36.30
N THR A 215 -8.82 30.33 34.99
CA THR A 215 -8.76 31.39 33.96
C THR A 215 -10.02 31.42 33.09
N ILE A 216 -10.42 32.62 32.64
CA ILE A 216 -11.54 32.77 31.69
C ILE A 216 -11.26 32.09 30.33
N LYS A 217 -9.98 31.96 29.98
CA LYS A 217 -9.53 31.28 28.76
C LYS A 217 -9.89 29.79 28.80
N ASP A 218 -9.74 29.13 29.95
CA ASP A 218 -10.08 27.70 30.10
C ASP A 218 -11.59 27.45 30.06
N LEU A 219 -12.38 28.37 30.63
CA LEU A 219 -13.84 28.36 30.49
C LEU A 219 -14.30 28.51 29.04
N THR A 220 -13.74 29.48 28.30
CA THR A 220 -14.06 29.69 26.89
C THR A 220 -13.72 28.46 26.03
N LYS A 221 -12.57 27.81 26.29
CA LYS A 221 -12.19 26.58 25.59
C LYS A 221 -13.12 25.42 25.88
N ARG A 222 -13.62 25.27 27.12
CA ARG A 222 -14.60 24.22 27.48
C ARG A 222 -15.92 24.37 26.71
N VAL A 223 -16.36 25.61 26.48
CA VAL A 223 -17.53 25.88 25.63
C VAL A 223 -17.24 25.54 24.17
N LYS A 224 -16.04 25.87 23.67
CA LYS A 224 -15.63 25.57 22.29
C LYS A 224 -15.46 24.06 22.04
N TYR A 225 -14.93 23.33 23.01
CA TYR A 225 -14.62 21.90 22.93
C TYR A 225 -15.36 21.11 24.01
N PRO A 226 -16.70 20.98 23.91
CA PRO A 226 -17.53 20.36 24.95
C PRO A 226 -17.27 18.85 25.09
N ARG A 227 -16.68 18.23 24.07
CA ARG A 227 -16.33 16.80 24.04
C ARG A 227 -14.86 16.54 24.38
N ALA A 228 -14.11 17.52 24.86
CA ALA A 228 -12.70 17.34 25.16
C ALA A 228 -12.46 16.18 26.15
N ALA A 229 -11.53 15.30 25.82
CA ALA A 229 -11.05 14.22 26.68
C ALA A 229 -10.14 14.82 27.75
N LYS A 230 -10.64 14.85 28.99
CA LYS A 230 -9.96 15.43 30.15
C LYS A 230 -9.79 14.40 31.27
N ASP A 231 -8.72 14.56 32.03
CA ASP A 231 -8.49 13.84 33.28
C ASP A 231 -9.33 14.42 34.43
N ASP A 232 -9.22 13.83 35.61
CA ASP A 232 -10.02 14.21 36.78
C ASP A 232 -9.65 15.60 37.31
N LEU A 233 -8.49 16.14 36.93
CA LEU A 233 -8.05 17.52 37.22
C LEU A 233 -8.52 18.50 36.13
N GLY A 234 -9.26 18.04 35.12
CA GLY A 234 -9.74 18.84 34.01
C GLY A 234 -8.67 19.18 32.97
N ARG A 235 -7.52 18.48 32.98
CA ARG A 235 -6.44 18.65 32.01
C ARG A 235 -6.67 17.77 30.80
N LEU A 236 -6.25 18.20 29.61
CA LEU A 236 -6.35 17.36 28.41
C LEU A 236 -5.61 16.02 28.61
N ARG A 237 -6.19 14.93 28.11
CA ARG A 237 -5.55 13.61 28.16
C ARG A 237 -4.48 13.48 27.08
N VAL A 238 -3.40 12.76 27.39
CA VAL A 238 -2.31 12.48 26.44
C VAL A 238 -1.69 11.13 26.73
N GLY A 239 -1.35 10.39 25.67
CA GLY A 239 -0.53 9.19 25.78
C GLY A 239 0.88 9.40 25.23
N ALA A 240 1.79 8.49 25.56
CA ALA A 240 3.16 8.53 25.06
C ALA A 240 3.68 7.13 24.77
N ALA A 241 4.37 6.97 23.64
CA ALA A 241 4.99 5.71 23.26
C ALA A 241 6.29 5.47 24.04
N ILE A 242 6.53 4.21 24.40
CA ILE A 242 7.77 3.71 25.00
C ILE A 242 8.27 2.52 24.18
N GLY A 243 9.59 2.35 24.10
CA GLY A 243 10.23 1.22 23.43
C GLY A 243 10.58 0.11 24.41
N VAL A 244 11.54 -0.74 24.04
CA VAL A 244 12.14 -1.74 24.97
C VAL A 244 13.65 -1.61 25.08
N GLY A 245 14.17 -0.43 24.73
CA GLY A 245 15.57 -0.07 24.89
C GLY A 245 16.00 0.02 26.36
N ALA A 246 17.29 0.29 26.56
CA ALA A 246 17.87 0.44 27.89
C ALA A 246 17.25 1.60 28.70
N ASP A 247 16.72 2.62 28.01
CA ASP A 247 16.07 3.79 28.60
C ASP A 247 14.60 3.56 28.99
N LEU A 248 14.07 2.34 28.86
CA LEU A 248 12.66 2.02 29.13
C LEU A 248 12.14 2.57 30.47
N MET A 249 12.84 2.25 31.58
CA MET A 249 12.36 2.62 32.91
C MET A 249 12.51 4.12 33.18
N ASP A 250 13.61 4.73 32.71
CA ASP A 250 13.83 6.17 32.84
C ASP A 250 12.78 6.95 32.04
N ARG A 251 12.51 6.52 30.81
CA ARG A 251 11.48 7.09 29.95
C ARG A 251 10.08 6.94 30.55
N ALA A 252 9.71 5.73 30.98
CA ALA A 252 8.42 5.49 31.60
C ALA A 252 8.24 6.35 32.86
N GLY A 253 9.25 6.40 33.74
CA GLY A 253 9.22 7.22 34.95
C GLY A 253 9.08 8.71 34.65
N ALA A 254 9.84 9.24 33.70
CA ALA A 254 9.76 10.64 33.30
C ALA A 254 8.39 11.01 32.71
N LEU A 255 7.80 10.13 31.89
CA LEU A 255 6.48 10.35 31.28
C LEU A 255 5.35 10.28 32.31
N VAL A 256 5.41 9.33 33.24
CA VAL A 256 4.46 9.24 34.37
C VAL A 256 4.57 10.48 35.25
N ALA A 257 5.79 10.91 35.60
CA ALA A 257 6.01 12.12 36.37
C ALA A 257 5.55 13.39 35.63
N ALA A 258 5.62 13.41 34.30
CA ALA A 258 5.07 14.49 33.48
C ALA A 258 3.53 14.49 33.40
N GLY A 259 2.88 13.40 33.83
CA GLY A 259 1.43 13.26 33.87
C GLY A 259 0.81 12.64 32.62
N ALA A 260 1.53 11.77 31.92
CA ALA A 260 0.96 10.97 30.83
C ALA A 260 -0.16 10.07 31.37
N ASP A 261 -1.31 10.07 30.69
CA ASP A 261 -2.50 9.31 31.12
C ASP A 261 -2.39 7.82 30.77
N VAL A 262 -1.61 7.50 29.72
CA VAL A 262 -1.40 6.14 29.23
C VAL A 262 -0.03 6.03 28.56
N LEU A 263 0.66 4.91 28.77
CA LEU A 263 1.87 4.56 28.04
C LEU A 263 1.56 3.53 26.96
N VAL A 264 2.24 3.62 25.82
CA VAL A 264 2.08 2.68 24.70
C VAL A 264 3.38 1.95 24.46
N LEU A 265 3.45 0.67 24.83
CA LEU A 265 4.56 -0.21 24.50
C LEU A 265 4.42 -0.65 23.04
N ASP A 266 5.11 0.05 22.14
CA ASP A 266 4.93 -0.04 20.69
C ASP A 266 6.07 -0.83 20.03
N SER A 267 5.75 -2.05 19.58
CA SER A 267 6.67 -2.97 18.90
C SER A 267 6.09 -3.49 17.58
N ALA A 268 6.94 -3.82 16.61
CA ALA A 268 6.51 -4.55 15.42
C ALA A 268 6.00 -5.97 15.75
N HIS A 269 6.53 -6.58 16.82
CA HIS A 269 6.11 -7.89 17.32
C HIS A 269 5.90 -7.87 18.84
N GLY A 270 4.69 -7.50 19.25
CA GLY A 270 4.29 -7.39 20.65
C GLY A 270 4.27 -8.72 21.42
N HIS A 271 4.24 -9.85 20.73
CA HIS A 271 4.22 -11.19 21.35
C HIS A 271 5.62 -11.78 21.57
N SER A 272 6.66 -10.95 21.64
CA SER A 272 8.00 -11.40 22.02
C SER A 272 8.20 -11.35 23.54
N GLN A 273 9.02 -12.26 24.08
CA GLN A 273 9.27 -12.35 25.53
C GLN A 273 9.84 -11.05 26.11
N GLY A 274 10.64 -10.31 25.32
CA GLY A 274 11.18 -9.02 25.73
C GLY A 274 10.08 -7.98 26.00
N ILE A 275 9.04 -7.93 25.16
CA ILE A 275 7.88 -7.05 25.35
C ILE A 275 7.08 -7.49 26.59
N LEU A 276 6.82 -8.79 26.76
CA LEU A 276 6.08 -9.30 27.93
C LEU A 276 6.79 -8.95 29.25
N ASN A 277 8.11 -9.14 29.29
CA ASN A 277 8.90 -8.80 30.47
C ASN A 277 8.96 -7.28 30.72
N ALA A 278 9.11 -6.48 29.66
CA ALA A 278 9.10 -5.03 29.75
C ALA A 278 7.76 -4.50 30.28
N LEU A 279 6.65 -5.03 29.76
CA LEU A 279 5.29 -4.70 30.20
C LEU A 279 5.12 -5.01 31.70
N ALA A 280 5.47 -6.23 32.13
CA ALA A 280 5.36 -6.63 33.53
C ALA A 280 6.18 -5.71 34.45
N ARG A 281 7.42 -5.37 34.07
CA ARG A 281 8.29 -4.46 34.83
C ARG A 281 7.72 -3.06 34.95
N VAL A 282 7.19 -2.50 33.86
CA VAL A 282 6.55 -1.17 33.89
C VAL A 282 5.32 -1.19 34.80
N LYS A 283 4.48 -2.23 34.70
CA LYS A 283 3.27 -2.39 35.53
C LYS A 283 3.57 -2.65 37.01
N GLU A 284 4.69 -3.30 37.33
CA GLU A 284 5.13 -3.50 38.72
C GLU A 284 5.65 -2.19 39.35
N THR A 285 6.29 -1.33 38.56
CA THR A 285 6.97 -0.12 39.07
C THR A 285 6.06 1.11 39.09
N PHE A 286 5.24 1.29 38.04
CA PHE A 286 4.49 2.52 37.84
C PHE A 286 2.99 2.27 37.82
N ASP A 287 2.24 3.07 38.59
CA ASP A 287 0.79 3.08 38.54
C ASP A 287 0.29 3.91 37.35
N VAL A 288 0.35 3.32 36.16
CA VAL A 288 -0.14 3.91 34.90
C VAL A 288 -0.77 2.83 34.03
N ASP A 289 -1.75 3.20 33.21
CA ASP A 289 -2.31 2.29 32.22
C ASP A 289 -1.32 2.08 31.07
N VAL A 290 -1.18 0.83 30.62
CA VAL A 290 -0.28 0.48 29.52
C VAL A 290 -1.03 -0.21 28.39
N ILE A 291 -1.00 0.39 27.20
CA ILE A 291 -1.40 -0.23 25.94
C ILE A 291 -0.20 -0.99 25.39
N ALA A 292 -0.35 -2.27 25.05
CA ALA A 292 0.75 -3.07 24.49
C ALA A 292 0.42 -3.64 23.11
N GLY A 293 1.39 -3.64 22.20
CA GLY A 293 1.25 -4.22 20.87
C GLY A 293 2.50 -4.08 20.01
N ASN A 294 2.47 -4.46 18.73
CA ASN A 294 1.31 -4.98 18.00
C ASN A 294 1.22 -6.51 18.05
N VAL A 295 0.01 -7.01 18.18
CA VAL A 295 -0.31 -8.43 17.98
C VAL A 295 -1.33 -8.58 16.85
N ALA A 296 -1.47 -9.78 16.32
CA ALA A 296 -2.44 -10.06 15.26
C ALA A 296 -3.18 -11.39 15.48
N THR A 297 -3.02 -12.00 16.65
CA THR A 297 -3.53 -13.33 17.00
C THR A 297 -4.14 -13.33 18.40
N ARG A 298 -5.08 -14.24 18.62
CA ARG A 298 -5.72 -14.47 19.92
C ARG A 298 -4.70 -14.74 21.04
N THR A 299 -3.74 -15.63 20.78
CA THR A 299 -2.71 -16.00 21.76
C THR A 299 -1.84 -14.81 22.14
N GLY A 300 -1.41 -14.01 21.16
CA GLY A 300 -0.62 -12.81 21.45
C GLY A 300 -1.37 -11.80 22.29
N ALA A 301 -2.66 -11.59 22.02
CA ALA A 301 -3.50 -10.72 22.84
C ALA A 301 -3.64 -11.26 24.27
N ARG A 302 -3.96 -12.55 24.44
CA ARG A 302 -4.09 -13.19 25.75
C ARG A 302 -2.82 -13.07 26.58
N ASP A 303 -1.66 -13.32 25.98
CA ASP A 303 -0.40 -13.32 26.71
C ASP A 303 0.03 -11.90 27.11
N LEU A 304 -0.25 -10.88 26.28
CA LEU A 304 -0.09 -9.47 26.68
C LEU A 304 -1.01 -9.09 27.85
N ILE A 305 -2.26 -9.55 27.84
CA ILE A 305 -3.20 -9.32 28.93
C ILE A 305 -2.72 -9.98 30.23
N ALA A 306 -2.24 -11.22 30.13
CA ALA A 306 -1.69 -11.95 31.27
C ALA A 306 -0.43 -11.26 31.85
N ALA A 307 0.37 -10.64 31.00
CA ALA A 307 1.53 -9.83 31.42
C ALA A 307 1.14 -8.46 32.01
N GLY A 308 -0.14 -8.07 31.99
CA GLY A 308 -0.66 -6.89 32.68
C GLY A 308 -1.09 -5.75 31.76
N ALA A 309 -1.25 -5.96 30.45
CA ALA A 309 -1.74 -4.93 29.54
C ALA A 309 -3.15 -4.46 29.93
N ASP A 310 -3.35 -3.14 29.94
CA ASP A 310 -4.65 -2.52 30.21
C ASP A 310 -5.47 -2.28 28.93
N ALA A 311 -4.83 -2.42 27.76
CA ALA A 311 -5.44 -2.60 26.45
C ALA A 311 -4.43 -3.20 25.46
N VAL A 312 -4.93 -3.80 24.38
CA VAL A 312 -4.10 -4.46 23.35
C VAL A 312 -4.19 -3.73 22.01
N LYS A 313 -3.04 -3.43 21.38
CA LYS A 313 -2.96 -2.81 20.06
C LYS A 313 -2.74 -3.86 18.96
N VAL A 314 -3.53 -3.81 17.88
CA VAL A 314 -3.66 -4.90 16.90
C VAL A 314 -3.37 -4.45 15.46
N GLY A 315 -2.45 -5.14 14.76
CA GLY A 315 -2.17 -4.97 13.32
C GLY A 315 -0.70 -5.14 12.90
N ILE A 316 -0.43 -5.86 11.79
CA ILE A 316 0.92 -6.08 11.19
C ILE A 316 0.78 -6.03 9.64
N GLY A 317 1.51 -5.18 8.88
CA GLY A 317 1.02 -4.48 7.65
C GLY A 317 1.32 -5.02 6.21
N PRO A 318 0.64 -4.54 5.11
CA PRO A 318 0.71 -5.07 3.69
C PRO A 318 1.40 -4.27 2.49
N GLY A 319 2.19 -4.93 1.57
CA GLY A 319 2.54 -4.81 0.06
C GLY A 319 3.55 -3.81 -0.69
N CYS A 320 4.46 -4.25 -1.67
CA CYS A 320 5.10 -3.58 -2.93
C CYS A 320 6.19 -4.39 -3.82
N PHE A 321 6.67 -3.98 -5.06
CA PHE A 321 7.43 -4.74 -6.19
C PHE A 321 8.87 -4.33 -6.68
N ALA A 322 9.73 -5.19 -7.30
CA ALA A 322 11.13 -4.87 -7.75
C ALA A 322 11.37 -4.22 -9.16
N ALA A 323 12.46 -3.47 -9.35
CA ALA A 323 12.89 -2.80 -10.59
C ALA A 323 13.23 -3.80 -11.70
N GLY A 324 12.89 -3.44 -12.94
CA GLY A 324 13.00 -4.31 -14.10
C GLY A 324 11.84 -5.30 -14.26
N THR A 325 10.88 -5.35 -13.33
CA THR A 325 9.65 -6.13 -13.48
C THR A 325 8.84 -5.61 -14.67
N ARG A 326 8.40 -6.49 -15.57
CA ARG A 326 7.62 -6.07 -16.76
C ARG A 326 6.14 -5.97 -16.39
N VAL A 327 5.57 -4.81 -16.66
CA VAL A 327 4.13 -4.53 -16.52
C VAL A 327 3.50 -4.64 -17.90
N LEU A 328 2.48 -5.51 -18.03
CA LEU A 328 1.71 -5.62 -19.27
C LEU A 328 0.76 -4.43 -19.38
N MET A 329 1.03 -3.57 -20.36
CA MET A 329 0.26 -2.37 -20.62
C MET A 329 -1.04 -2.71 -21.36
N ALA A 330 -2.06 -1.88 -21.21
CA ALA A 330 -3.35 -2.04 -21.88
C ALA A 330 -3.23 -2.11 -23.42
N GLY A 331 -2.23 -1.44 -23.99
CA GLY A 331 -1.97 -1.45 -25.44
C GLY A 331 -1.26 -2.70 -25.97
N GLY A 332 -1.08 -3.75 -25.17
CA GLY A 332 -0.46 -5.01 -25.60
C GLY A 332 1.06 -4.98 -25.68
N TYR A 333 1.71 -3.95 -25.13
CA TYR A 333 3.16 -3.88 -25.00
C TYR A 333 3.56 -3.91 -23.52
N TYR A 334 4.86 -4.02 -23.25
CA TYR A 334 5.39 -4.07 -21.89
C TYR A 334 6.26 -2.86 -21.57
N LYS A 335 6.13 -2.32 -20.35
CA LYS A 335 7.09 -1.38 -19.75
C LYS A 335 7.74 -2.02 -18.54
N ASN A 336 8.96 -1.61 -18.21
CA ASN A 336 9.47 -1.92 -16.88
C ASN A 336 8.72 -1.08 -15.84
N ILE A 337 8.55 -1.58 -14.62
CA ILE A 337 7.78 -0.92 -13.57
C ILE A 337 8.34 0.48 -13.23
N GLU A 338 9.66 0.66 -13.27
CA GLU A 338 10.32 1.96 -13.07
C GLU A 338 10.05 2.97 -14.19
N ASP A 339 9.56 2.51 -15.33
CA ASP A 339 9.23 3.31 -16.51
C ASP A 339 7.73 3.59 -16.64
N VAL A 340 6.91 2.97 -15.77
CA VAL A 340 5.48 3.27 -15.69
C VAL A 340 5.31 4.67 -15.08
N ARG A 341 4.51 5.51 -15.75
CA ARG A 341 4.23 6.90 -15.38
C ARG A 341 2.76 7.07 -15.06
N VAL A 342 2.44 8.11 -14.29
CA VAL A 342 1.05 8.54 -14.07
C VAL A 342 0.38 8.82 -15.41
N GLY A 343 -0.83 8.32 -15.59
CA GLY A 343 -1.60 8.37 -16.83
C GLY A 343 -1.36 7.18 -17.77
N ASP A 344 -0.36 6.34 -17.53
CA ASP A 344 -0.20 5.10 -18.29
C ASP A 344 -1.39 4.14 -18.05
N ARG A 345 -1.72 3.32 -19.05
CA ARG A 345 -2.79 2.32 -18.97
C ARG A 345 -2.18 0.92 -18.78
N VAL A 346 -2.52 0.23 -17.69
CA VAL A 346 -2.04 -1.13 -17.33
C VAL A 346 -3.21 -2.10 -17.18
N LEU A 347 -2.96 -3.42 -17.14
CA LEU A 347 -4.02 -4.41 -16.90
C LEU A 347 -4.16 -4.71 -15.39
N ASN A 348 -5.38 -4.63 -14.87
CA ASN A 348 -5.70 -5.00 -13.49
C ASN A 348 -5.63 -6.52 -13.27
N MET A 349 -5.75 -7.01 -12.04
CA MET A 349 -5.71 -8.45 -11.71
C MET A 349 -6.77 -9.32 -12.43
N HIS A 350 -7.81 -8.69 -13.00
CA HIS A 350 -8.87 -9.35 -13.77
C HIS A 350 -8.61 -9.28 -15.29
N GLY A 351 -7.50 -8.69 -15.73
CA GLY A 351 -7.16 -8.52 -17.14
C GLY A 351 -7.84 -7.32 -17.81
N GLN A 352 -8.37 -6.36 -17.04
CA GLN A 352 -9.04 -5.17 -17.58
C GLN A 352 -8.13 -3.94 -17.55
N PRO A 353 -8.20 -3.03 -18.54
CA PRO A 353 -7.34 -1.87 -18.60
C PRO A 353 -7.76 -0.78 -17.61
N VAL A 354 -6.78 -0.29 -16.86
CA VAL A 354 -6.90 0.67 -15.75
C VAL A 354 -5.77 1.71 -15.84
N THR A 355 -6.00 2.91 -15.35
CA THR A 355 -5.09 4.05 -15.38
C THR A 355 -4.19 4.07 -14.15
N VAL A 356 -2.91 4.33 -14.34
CA VAL A 356 -1.95 4.55 -13.26
C VAL A 356 -2.15 5.95 -12.70
N LEU A 357 -2.48 6.01 -11.42
CA LEU A 357 -2.69 7.24 -10.66
C LEU A 357 -1.40 7.76 -10.04
N ASN A 358 -0.53 6.87 -9.56
CA ASN A 358 0.76 7.19 -8.95
C ASN A 358 1.80 6.10 -9.25
N SER A 359 3.08 6.47 -9.28
CA SER A 359 4.22 5.56 -9.46
C SER A 359 5.42 6.08 -8.67
N TRP A 360 6.06 5.24 -7.84
CA TRP A 360 7.21 5.63 -7.01
C TRP A 360 8.12 4.46 -6.63
N CYS A 361 9.38 4.75 -6.28
CA CYS A 361 10.32 3.78 -5.72
C CYS A 361 10.18 3.70 -4.19
N THR A 362 10.01 2.50 -3.67
CA THR A 362 9.79 2.10 -2.27
C THR A 362 11.05 1.61 -1.53
N GLY A 363 12.22 1.53 -2.20
CA GLY A 363 13.49 1.14 -1.58
C GLY A 363 14.24 0.05 -2.36
N ILE A 364 15.27 -0.57 -1.77
CA ILE A 364 16.05 -1.66 -2.40
C ILE A 364 15.78 -2.98 -1.65
N ARG A 365 15.48 -4.09 -2.34
CA ARG A 365 15.21 -5.40 -1.73
C ARG A 365 15.86 -6.55 -2.47
N GLU A 366 16.11 -7.65 -1.76
CA GLU A 366 16.57 -8.89 -2.35
C GLU A 366 15.52 -9.49 -3.30
N VAL A 367 15.99 -9.93 -4.47
CA VAL A 367 15.12 -10.45 -5.54
C VAL A 367 15.44 -11.90 -5.87
N VAL A 368 14.39 -12.63 -6.22
CA VAL A 368 14.42 -13.93 -6.89
C VAL A 368 14.18 -13.73 -8.38
N ALA A 369 14.97 -14.43 -9.19
CA ALA A 369 14.69 -14.62 -10.60
C ALA A 369 13.68 -15.76 -10.77
N VAL A 370 12.57 -15.45 -11.42
CA VAL A 370 11.52 -16.41 -11.77
C VAL A 370 11.39 -16.43 -13.28
N ARG A 371 11.54 -17.61 -13.88
CA ARG A 371 11.33 -17.82 -15.31
C ARG A 371 10.15 -18.74 -15.51
N HIS A 372 9.28 -18.41 -16.45
CA HIS A 372 8.12 -19.23 -16.78
C HIS A 372 7.90 -19.28 -18.30
N VAL A 373 7.14 -20.25 -18.80
CA VAL A 373 7.04 -20.53 -20.25
C VAL A 373 6.58 -19.34 -21.11
N HIS A 374 5.82 -18.41 -20.54
CA HIS A 374 5.32 -17.23 -21.24
C HIS A 374 6.27 -16.02 -21.19
N ALA A 375 7.33 -16.05 -20.38
CA ALA A 375 8.27 -14.94 -20.27
C ALA A 375 9.64 -15.35 -20.83
N PRO A 376 10.16 -14.63 -21.83
CA PRO A 376 11.50 -14.87 -22.36
C PRO A 376 12.60 -14.34 -21.42
N ARG A 377 12.24 -13.49 -20.45
CA ARG A 377 13.12 -12.92 -19.41
C ARG A 377 12.87 -13.62 -18.07
N GLU A 378 13.89 -13.63 -17.23
CA GLU A 378 13.67 -13.85 -15.80
C GLU A 378 12.98 -12.61 -15.25
N THR A 379 11.83 -12.79 -14.61
CA THR A 379 11.19 -11.73 -13.83
C THR A 379 11.88 -11.67 -12.49
N LEU A 380 12.29 -10.46 -12.10
CA LEU A 380 12.86 -10.20 -10.78
C LEU A 380 11.71 -9.81 -9.85
N VAL A 381 11.34 -10.72 -8.96
CA VAL A 381 10.31 -10.48 -7.94
C VAL A 381 10.93 -10.64 -6.55
N THR A 382 10.31 -10.11 -5.52
CA THR A 382 10.66 -10.49 -4.14
C THR A 382 9.98 -11.82 -3.76
N PRO A 383 10.55 -12.62 -2.83
CA PRO A 383 10.05 -13.97 -2.50
C PRO A 383 8.59 -14.06 -2.04
N ASP A 384 8.03 -12.95 -1.56
CA ASP A 384 6.67 -12.80 -1.04
C ASP A 384 5.62 -12.43 -2.10
N HIS A 385 6.05 -12.17 -3.34
CA HIS A 385 5.12 -11.93 -4.45
C HIS A 385 4.21 -13.13 -4.69
N ARG A 386 2.91 -12.86 -4.76
CA ARG A 386 1.89 -13.90 -4.93
C ARG A 386 1.55 -14.10 -6.39
N TYR A 387 1.64 -15.36 -6.81
CA TYR A 387 1.17 -15.84 -8.11
C TYR A 387 -0.14 -16.60 -7.92
N TRP A 388 -1.04 -16.51 -8.90
CA TRP A 388 -2.19 -17.39 -8.95
C TRP A 388 -1.69 -18.73 -9.45
N VAL A 389 -1.89 -19.79 -8.68
CA VAL A 389 -1.33 -21.10 -9.00
C VAL A 389 -2.39 -22.20 -8.97
N GLY A 390 -2.20 -23.16 -9.88
CA GLY A 390 -2.85 -24.46 -9.84
C GLY A 390 -1.94 -25.48 -9.15
N ASP A 391 -2.40 -26.00 -8.02
CA ASP A 391 -1.74 -27.05 -7.26
C ASP A 391 -1.92 -28.41 -7.94
N LEU A 392 -0.81 -28.92 -8.48
CA LEU A 392 -0.73 -30.24 -9.11
C LEU A 392 0.17 -31.20 -8.34
N THR A 393 0.55 -30.87 -7.10
CA THR A 393 1.42 -31.71 -6.26
C THR A 393 0.85 -33.10 -6.03
N THR A 394 -0.48 -33.22 -6.07
CA THR A 394 -1.22 -34.48 -5.90
C THR A 394 -1.56 -35.19 -7.21
N VAL A 395 -1.16 -34.65 -8.37
CA VAL A 395 -1.48 -35.19 -9.70
C VAL A 395 -0.21 -35.70 -10.38
N ASN A 396 -0.16 -37.00 -10.67
CA ASN A 396 0.99 -37.59 -11.36
C ASN A 396 1.08 -37.13 -12.84
N ALA A 397 2.30 -37.15 -13.39
CA ALA A 397 2.57 -36.70 -14.75
C ALA A 397 1.75 -37.46 -15.82
N ALA A 398 1.51 -38.77 -15.61
CA ALA A 398 0.69 -39.59 -16.50
C ALA A 398 -0.79 -39.14 -16.53
N SER A 399 -1.33 -38.68 -15.40
CA SER A 399 -2.69 -38.14 -15.30
C SER A 399 -2.80 -36.78 -15.98
N VAL A 400 -1.80 -35.92 -15.83
CA VAL A 400 -1.74 -34.63 -16.54
C VAL A 400 -1.61 -34.85 -18.05
N SER A 401 -0.78 -35.79 -18.49
CA SER A 401 -0.57 -36.13 -19.90
C SER A 401 -1.84 -36.71 -20.56
N SER A 402 -2.60 -37.54 -19.85
CA SER A 402 -3.83 -38.17 -20.38
C SER A 402 -5.08 -37.31 -20.29
N LYS A 403 -5.23 -36.49 -19.23
CA LYS A 403 -6.47 -35.74 -18.94
C LYS A 403 -6.36 -34.23 -19.19
N GLY A 404 -5.15 -33.70 -19.31
CA GLY A 404 -4.88 -32.27 -19.40
C GLY A 404 -4.91 -31.54 -18.06
N TYR A 405 -4.39 -30.31 -18.04
CA TYR A 405 -4.29 -29.45 -16.86
C TYR A 405 -5.68 -29.05 -16.34
N ALA A 406 -6.58 -28.70 -17.27
CA ALA A 406 -7.96 -28.31 -17.01
C ALA A 406 -8.70 -29.27 -16.10
N ARG A 407 -8.79 -30.52 -16.56
CA ARG A 407 -9.53 -31.58 -15.89
C ARG A 407 -8.85 -32.03 -14.60
N SER A 408 -7.52 -31.90 -14.52
CA SER A 408 -6.73 -32.25 -13.34
C SER A 408 -6.90 -31.26 -12.19
N LEU A 409 -7.02 -29.96 -12.50
CA LEU A 409 -7.23 -28.89 -11.52
C LEU A 409 -8.70 -28.72 -11.12
N ALA A 410 -9.64 -29.06 -12.01
CA ALA A 410 -11.07 -29.06 -11.71
C ALA A 410 -11.48 -30.17 -10.70
N GLN A 411 -10.66 -31.22 -10.59
CA GLN A 411 -10.87 -32.24 -9.57
C GLN A 411 -10.30 -31.75 -8.24
N PRO A 412 -11.09 -31.73 -7.15
CA PRO A 412 -10.57 -31.36 -5.84
C PRO A 412 -9.44 -32.29 -5.39
N THR A 413 -8.67 -31.87 -4.40
CA THR A 413 -7.68 -32.73 -3.74
C THR A 413 -8.38 -33.90 -3.05
N ARG A 414 -7.60 -34.88 -2.56
CA ARG A 414 -8.13 -36.02 -1.79
C ARG A 414 -8.97 -35.59 -0.56
N PHE A 415 -8.79 -34.36 -0.10
CA PHE A 415 -9.49 -33.76 1.04
C PHE A 415 -10.69 -32.88 0.65
N GLY A 416 -11.05 -32.81 -0.63
CA GLY A 416 -12.19 -32.02 -1.11
C GLY A 416 -11.89 -30.54 -1.41
N GLU A 417 -10.63 -30.12 -1.27
CA GLU A 417 -10.22 -28.72 -1.49
C GLU A 417 -10.02 -28.40 -2.98
N GLY A 418 -10.34 -27.16 -3.37
CA GLY A 418 -10.02 -26.65 -4.70
C GLY A 418 -8.50 -26.55 -4.92
N LYS A 419 -8.05 -26.76 -6.16
CA LYS A 419 -6.62 -26.74 -6.53
C LYS A 419 -6.13 -25.37 -7.01
N LEU A 420 -6.93 -24.31 -6.92
CA LEU A 420 -6.57 -22.96 -7.37
C LEU A 420 -6.39 -22.04 -6.15
N ARG A 421 -5.25 -21.36 -6.05
CA ARG A 421 -4.96 -20.46 -4.92
C ARG A 421 -3.87 -19.44 -5.23
N TRP A 422 -3.84 -18.33 -4.48
CA TRP A 422 -2.71 -17.42 -4.47
C TRP A 422 -1.62 -18.01 -3.58
N LYS A 423 -0.39 -18.06 -4.09
CA LYS A 423 0.75 -18.62 -3.35
C LYS A 423 1.96 -17.71 -3.53
N ALA A 424 2.68 -17.43 -2.44
CA ALA A 424 3.94 -16.69 -2.52
C ALA A 424 4.92 -17.48 -3.38
N VAL A 425 5.71 -16.81 -4.22
CA VAL A 425 6.68 -17.48 -5.09
C VAL A 425 7.69 -18.29 -4.28
N GLY A 426 7.99 -17.82 -3.06
CA GLY A 426 8.69 -18.51 -1.98
C GLY A 426 8.24 -19.95 -1.73
N GLU A 427 6.95 -20.19 -1.87
CA GLU A 427 6.28 -21.41 -1.42
C GLU A 427 5.89 -22.33 -2.58
N THR A 428 5.97 -21.87 -3.83
CA THR A 428 5.53 -22.66 -5.00
C THR A 428 6.44 -23.88 -5.21
N GLN A 429 5.88 -25.09 -5.19
CA GLN A 429 6.62 -26.35 -5.34
C GLN A 429 5.85 -27.29 -6.29
N GLY A 430 6.30 -27.41 -7.54
CA GLY A 430 5.59 -28.24 -8.55
C GLY A 430 4.25 -27.65 -9.05
N ASP A 431 3.94 -26.41 -8.65
CA ASP A 431 2.73 -25.67 -9.03
C ASP A 431 2.83 -25.13 -10.47
N VAL A 432 1.69 -24.86 -11.10
CA VAL A 432 1.61 -24.19 -12.40
C VAL A 432 1.03 -22.80 -12.21
N PHE A 433 1.72 -21.78 -12.69
CA PHE A 433 1.26 -20.38 -12.61
C PHE A 433 0.11 -20.17 -13.59
N LEU A 434 -0.80 -19.28 -13.25
CA LEU A 434 -2.03 -19.08 -14.00
C LEU A 434 -2.20 -17.61 -14.38
N MET A 435 -2.62 -17.37 -15.63
CA MET A 435 -3.01 -16.05 -16.12
C MET A 435 -4.53 -15.90 -16.22
N PRO A 436 -5.07 -14.69 -16.05
CA PRO A 436 -6.47 -14.39 -16.35
C PRO A 436 -6.84 -14.77 -17.79
N ARG A 437 -8.07 -15.29 -17.96
CA ARG A 437 -8.55 -15.81 -19.25
C ARG A 437 -8.79 -14.74 -20.31
N GLN A 438 -9.22 -13.54 -19.92
CA GLN A 438 -9.51 -12.45 -20.85
C GLN A 438 -8.65 -11.27 -20.49
N LEU A 439 -7.67 -10.99 -21.34
CA LEU A 439 -6.93 -9.74 -21.31
C LEU A 439 -7.61 -8.80 -22.30
N HIS A 440 -8.19 -7.73 -21.78
CA HIS A 440 -8.83 -6.71 -22.57
C HIS A 440 -7.79 -5.68 -23.00
N PHE A 441 -7.32 -5.82 -24.24
CA PHE A 441 -6.36 -4.88 -24.81
C PHE A 441 -7.07 -3.72 -25.52
N GLU A 442 -6.54 -2.52 -25.35
CA GLU A 442 -6.97 -1.30 -26.03
C GLU A 442 -6.21 -1.14 -27.36
N LEU A 443 -6.35 -2.12 -28.25
CA LEU A 443 -5.71 -2.08 -29.57
C LEU A 443 -6.50 -1.21 -30.55
N PRO A 444 -5.84 -0.45 -31.44
CA PRO A 444 -6.50 0.26 -32.53
C PRO A 444 -7.34 -0.69 -33.40
N SER A 445 -8.55 -0.28 -33.78
CA SER A 445 -9.47 -1.10 -34.59
C SER A 445 -9.06 -1.23 -36.06
N SER A 446 -8.20 -0.33 -36.56
CA SER A 446 -7.74 -0.28 -37.95
C SER A 446 -6.32 0.25 -38.04
N LEU A 447 -5.61 -0.12 -39.10
CA LEU A 447 -4.24 0.31 -39.42
C LEU A 447 -4.24 0.96 -40.81
N ASP A 448 -3.90 2.24 -40.92
CA ASP A 448 -3.73 2.92 -42.22
C ASP A 448 -2.27 3.37 -42.35
N ILE A 449 -1.52 2.72 -43.24
CA ILE A 449 -0.13 3.08 -43.55
C ILE A 449 -0.11 3.85 -44.86
N ASN A 450 0.35 5.10 -44.80
CA ASN A 450 0.65 5.87 -46.00
C ASN A 450 2.11 5.64 -46.43
N LEU A 451 2.32 4.77 -47.42
CA LEU A 451 3.63 4.51 -48.00
C LEU A 451 4.26 5.76 -48.65
N GLY A 452 3.44 6.77 -48.98
CA GLY A 452 3.90 8.09 -49.44
C GLY A 452 4.78 8.82 -48.42
N ASP A 453 4.59 8.58 -47.12
CA ASP A 453 5.39 9.19 -46.05
C ASP A 453 6.85 8.70 -46.09
N PHE A 454 7.09 7.56 -46.73
CA PHE A 454 8.41 6.93 -46.87
C PHE A 454 9.05 7.18 -48.25
N ALA A 455 8.40 7.95 -49.12
CA ALA A 455 8.88 8.27 -50.46
C ALA A 455 10.00 9.32 -50.48
N ALA A 456 10.93 9.22 -51.44
CA ALA A 456 11.94 10.27 -51.66
C ALA A 456 11.41 11.47 -52.48
N ARG A 457 10.36 11.29 -53.27
CA ARG A 457 9.70 12.33 -54.08
C ARG A 457 8.19 12.14 -54.03
N GLN A 458 7.49 13.07 -53.37
CA GLN A 458 6.02 13.04 -53.30
C GLN A 458 5.44 13.33 -54.71
N GLY A 459 4.54 12.47 -55.20
CA GLY A 459 3.79 12.67 -56.45
C GLY A 459 4.01 11.65 -57.59
N GLN A 460 5.09 10.86 -57.61
CA GLN A 460 5.31 9.82 -58.65
C GLN A 460 4.91 8.38 -58.22
N LEU A 461 4.55 8.19 -56.95
CA LEU A 461 4.22 6.86 -56.40
C LEU A 461 2.82 6.36 -56.77
N GLU A 462 1.85 7.26 -56.87
CA GLU A 462 0.42 6.91 -57.03
C GLU A 462 0.12 6.09 -58.28
N ARG A 463 1.04 6.07 -59.27
CA ARG A 463 0.88 5.33 -60.53
C ARG A 463 1.49 3.93 -60.52
N ARG A 464 2.32 3.55 -59.54
CA ARG A 464 3.15 2.34 -59.61
C ARG A 464 2.76 1.23 -58.62
N TYR A 465 2.19 1.59 -57.46
CA TYR A 465 1.71 0.66 -56.43
C TYR A 465 0.81 1.39 -55.41
N PRO A 466 -0.02 0.67 -54.62
CA PRO A 466 -0.90 1.29 -53.63
C PRO A 466 -0.12 2.13 -52.60
N THR A 467 -0.56 3.37 -52.39
CA THR A 467 0.07 4.31 -51.44
C THR A 467 -0.54 4.27 -50.05
N ARG A 468 -1.82 3.89 -49.92
CA ARG A 468 -2.44 3.56 -48.63
C ARG A 468 -2.60 2.07 -48.50
N ILE A 469 -2.08 1.53 -47.41
CA ILE A 469 -2.07 0.11 -47.11
C ILE A 469 -2.87 -0.09 -45.83
N ARG A 470 -3.87 -0.96 -45.89
CA ARG A 470 -4.73 -1.29 -44.76
C ARG A 470 -4.36 -2.63 -44.15
N GLU A 471 -4.84 -2.88 -42.94
CA GLU A 471 -4.74 -4.18 -42.29
C GLU A 471 -5.32 -5.30 -43.18
N SER A 472 -4.53 -6.34 -43.39
CA SER A 472 -4.93 -7.55 -44.09
C SER A 472 -4.08 -8.72 -43.61
N TYR A 473 -4.52 -9.95 -43.89
CA TYR A 473 -3.70 -11.14 -43.65
C TYR A 473 -2.33 -11.02 -44.33
N ASP A 474 -2.30 -10.60 -45.60
CA ASP A 474 -1.07 -10.50 -46.38
C ASP A 474 -0.10 -9.45 -45.83
N LEU A 475 -0.61 -8.32 -45.31
CA LEU A 475 0.22 -7.31 -44.66
C LEU A 475 0.81 -7.85 -43.35
N GLY A 476 -0.03 -8.51 -42.55
CA GLY A 476 0.43 -9.19 -41.34
C GLY A 476 1.52 -10.19 -41.67
N TYR A 477 1.31 -11.06 -42.66
CA TYR A 477 2.25 -12.09 -43.08
C TYR A 477 3.57 -11.53 -43.60
N LEU A 478 3.52 -10.45 -44.38
CA LEU A 478 4.71 -9.71 -44.82
C LEU A 478 5.49 -9.17 -43.62
N PHE A 479 4.81 -8.56 -42.64
CA PHE A 479 5.47 -8.05 -41.44
C PHE A 479 6.06 -9.17 -40.58
N GLY A 480 5.32 -10.27 -40.37
CA GLY A 480 5.77 -11.40 -39.56
C GLY A 480 7.03 -12.05 -40.15
N THR A 481 7.00 -12.37 -41.45
CA THR A 481 8.16 -12.95 -42.13
C THR A 481 9.34 -11.97 -42.23
N PHE A 482 9.07 -10.65 -42.34
CA PHE A 482 10.13 -9.65 -42.27
C PHE A 482 10.76 -9.56 -40.88
N LEU A 483 9.95 -9.64 -39.81
CA LEU A 483 10.42 -9.63 -38.43
C LEU A 483 11.27 -10.87 -38.11
N GLY A 484 11.04 -12.01 -38.74
CA GLY A 484 11.97 -13.14 -38.65
C GLY A 484 13.18 -13.00 -39.57
N ASP A 485 12.99 -13.29 -40.85
CA ASP A 485 14.09 -13.47 -41.82
C ASP A 485 14.40 -12.25 -42.70
N GLY A 486 13.58 -11.21 -42.62
CA GLY A 486 13.72 -10.04 -43.47
C GLY A 486 14.89 -9.12 -43.10
N HIS A 487 15.44 -8.44 -44.12
CA HIS A 487 16.41 -7.36 -43.96
C HIS A 487 16.15 -6.20 -44.91
N ALA A 488 16.06 -4.99 -44.36
CA ALA A 488 15.98 -3.76 -45.14
C ALA A 488 17.38 -3.16 -45.36
N PHE A 489 17.74 -2.93 -46.63
CA PHE A 489 18.96 -2.26 -47.05
C PHE A 489 18.63 -0.88 -47.58
N LEU A 490 19.38 0.13 -47.11
CA LEU A 490 19.34 1.49 -47.61
C LEU A 490 20.77 1.86 -48.01
N ASN A 491 21.01 2.07 -49.31
CA ASN A 491 22.30 2.48 -49.84
C ASN A 491 22.24 3.95 -50.29
N HIS A 492 23.18 4.75 -49.80
CA HIS A 492 23.49 6.07 -50.33
C HIS A 492 24.62 5.93 -51.34
N ASN A 493 24.31 6.02 -52.63
CA ASN A 493 25.36 6.20 -53.63
C ASN A 493 25.66 7.69 -53.73
N GLY A 494 26.77 8.18 -53.14
CA GLY A 494 27.23 9.55 -53.37
C GLY A 494 28.45 9.93 -52.54
N SER A 495 29.52 10.40 -53.20
CA SER A 495 30.54 11.24 -52.57
C SER A 495 29.93 12.60 -52.20
N GLU A 496 30.52 13.31 -51.24
CA GLU A 496 30.08 14.56 -50.59
C GLU A 496 29.63 15.73 -51.51
N THR A 497 29.68 15.58 -52.82
CA THR A 497 29.44 16.62 -53.82
C THR A 497 28.33 16.31 -54.84
N ARG A 498 27.61 15.18 -54.77
CA ARG A 498 26.40 14.93 -55.58
C ARG A 498 25.31 14.19 -54.80
N VAL A 499 24.09 14.73 -54.83
CA VAL A 499 22.86 14.06 -54.34
C VAL A 499 22.59 12.87 -55.26
N GLY A 500 23.21 11.72 -54.98
CA GLY A 500 22.95 10.51 -55.75
C GLY A 500 21.66 9.83 -55.32
N SER A 501 21.11 9.04 -56.24
CA SER A 501 19.85 8.31 -56.07
C SER A 501 19.96 7.31 -54.92
N GLU A 502 19.14 7.48 -53.89
CA GLU A 502 18.97 6.51 -52.81
C GLU A 502 18.28 5.26 -53.36
N ILE A 503 18.85 4.09 -53.06
CA ILE A 503 18.31 2.80 -53.49
C ILE A 503 18.01 2.00 -52.23
N GLY A 504 16.76 1.54 -52.10
CA GLY A 504 16.34 0.67 -51.01
C GLY A 504 15.86 -0.67 -51.54
N ARG A 505 16.17 -1.72 -50.80
CA ARG A 505 15.66 -3.08 -51.06
C ARG A 505 15.35 -3.79 -49.76
N VAL A 506 14.42 -4.73 -49.83
CA VAL A 506 14.07 -5.63 -48.75
C VAL A 506 14.37 -7.04 -49.23
N ASP A 507 15.20 -7.76 -48.48
CA ASP A 507 15.61 -9.13 -48.83
C ASP A 507 15.15 -10.10 -47.74
N TRP A 508 14.74 -11.31 -48.15
CA TRP A 508 14.48 -12.46 -47.28
C TRP A 508 15.34 -13.65 -47.72
N TYR A 509 15.74 -14.49 -46.77
CA TYR A 509 16.61 -15.63 -47.01
C TYR A 509 15.98 -16.88 -46.41
N PHE A 510 15.80 -17.91 -47.22
CA PHE A 510 15.20 -19.18 -46.83
C PHE A 510 16.11 -20.35 -47.22
N SER A 511 15.94 -21.51 -46.60
CA SER A 511 16.46 -22.79 -47.09
C SER A 511 15.88 -23.13 -48.46
N HIS A 512 16.61 -23.91 -49.25
CA HIS A 512 16.06 -24.53 -50.45
C HIS A 512 14.87 -25.48 -50.18
N GLU A 513 14.71 -25.97 -48.94
CA GLU A 513 13.60 -26.82 -48.49
C GLU A 513 12.33 -26.01 -48.15
N GLU A 514 12.43 -24.69 -48.03
CA GLU A 514 11.35 -23.77 -47.62
C GLU A 514 10.67 -23.11 -48.83
N GLY A 515 10.65 -23.80 -49.98
CA GLY A 515 10.11 -23.26 -51.23
C GLY A 515 8.65 -22.79 -51.14
N GLU A 516 7.83 -23.48 -50.36
CA GLU A 516 6.42 -23.15 -50.17
C GLU A 516 6.20 -21.89 -49.32
N ILE A 517 7.06 -21.65 -48.31
CA ILE A 517 7.05 -20.40 -47.52
C ILE A 517 7.42 -19.22 -48.42
N ALA A 518 8.40 -19.41 -49.31
CA ALA A 518 8.81 -18.40 -50.28
C ALA A 518 7.72 -18.09 -51.31
N ASP A 519 6.95 -19.08 -51.74
CA ASP A 519 5.82 -18.90 -52.65
C ASP A 519 4.67 -18.16 -51.95
N LYS A 520 4.37 -18.53 -50.69
CA LYS A 520 3.37 -17.86 -49.85
C LYS A 520 3.74 -16.39 -49.59
N LEU A 521 5.01 -16.11 -49.26
CA LEU A 521 5.50 -14.73 -49.09
C LEU A 521 5.41 -13.94 -50.40
N SER A 522 5.75 -14.56 -51.53
CA SER A 522 5.63 -13.90 -52.84
C SER A 522 4.19 -13.53 -53.17
N ALA A 523 3.21 -14.38 -52.83
CA ALA A 523 1.80 -14.09 -52.98
C ALA A 523 1.34 -12.94 -52.07
N ALA A 524 1.72 -12.97 -50.79
CA ALA A 524 1.37 -11.91 -49.84
C ALA A 524 1.99 -10.56 -50.23
N VAL A 525 3.27 -10.54 -50.64
CA VAL A 525 3.93 -9.33 -51.13
C VAL A 525 3.25 -8.82 -52.41
N ALA A 526 2.87 -9.69 -53.34
CA ALA A 526 2.13 -9.27 -54.52
C ALA A 526 0.77 -8.66 -54.17
N GLY A 527 0.04 -9.26 -53.22
CA GLY A 527 -1.25 -8.75 -52.74
C GLY A 527 -1.16 -7.38 -52.07
N VAL A 528 -0.11 -7.13 -51.28
CA VAL A 528 0.08 -5.86 -50.54
C VAL A 528 0.73 -4.79 -51.41
N THR A 529 1.74 -5.15 -52.20
CA THR A 529 2.62 -4.19 -52.86
C THR A 529 2.33 -4.02 -54.35
N GLY A 530 1.59 -4.94 -54.96
CA GLY A 530 1.41 -5.03 -56.42
C GLY A 530 2.69 -5.44 -57.17
N GLN A 531 3.75 -5.87 -56.47
CA GLN A 531 5.05 -6.21 -57.06
C GLN A 531 5.39 -7.69 -56.83
N THR A 532 6.04 -8.29 -57.81
CA THR A 532 6.60 -9.64 -57.70
C THR A 532 8.00 -9.58 -57.10
N LEU A 533 8.29 -10.46 -56.14
CA LEU A 533 9.64 -10.62 -55.58
C LEU A 533 10.59 -11.23 -56.61
N ALA A 534 11.79 -10.66 -56.74
CA ALA A 534 12.86 -11.32 -57.49
C ALA A 534 13.36 -12.52 -56.68
N ARG A 535 13.37 -13.70 -57.30
CA ARG A 535 13.80 -14.98 -56.70
C ARG A 535 15.13 -15.41 -57.30
N GLN A 536 16.14 -15.60 -56.46
CA GLN A 536 17.46 -16.09 -56.86
C GLN A 536 17.90 -17.23 -55.94
N ARG A 537 18.36 -18.35 -56.51
CA ARG A 537 18.99 -19.43 -55.75
C ARG A 537 20.50 -19.20 -55.69
N VAL A 538 21.05 -19.15 -54.48
CA VAL A 538 22.50 -19.00 -54.24
C VAL A 538 22.94 -20.14 -53.33
N GLY A 539 23.48 -21.22 -53.93
CA GLY A 539 23.78 -22.46 -53.21
C GLY A 539 22.51 -23.12 -52.65
N ASN A 540 22.49 -23.37 -51.33
CA ASN A 540 21.35 -23.94 -50.62
C ASN A 540 20.39 -22.88 -50.03
N VAL A 541 20.61 -21.60 -50.33
CA VAL A 541 19.77 -20.49 -49.88
C VAL A 541 18.92 -19.98 -51.03
N LEU A 542 17.65 -19.76 -50.74
CA LEU A 542 16.70 -19.07 -51.58
C LEU A 542 16.62 -17.60 -51.16
N HIS A 543 16.97 -16.71 -52.08
CA HIS A 543 16.97 -15.26 -51.87
C HIS A 543 15.76 -14.63 -52.55
N LEU A 544 14.89 -14.00 -51.77
CA LEU A 544 13.79 -13.18 -52.28
C LEU A 544 14.10 -11.70 -52.09
N ARG A 545 13.81 -10.88 -53.09
CA ARG A 545 14.11 -9.44 -53.07
C ARG A 545 12.95 -8.59 -53.56
N LEU A 546 12.57 -7.61 -52.75
CA LEU A 546 11.71 -6.48 -53.10
C LEU A 546 12.55 -5.22 -53.31
N SER A 547 12.65 -4.74 -54.54
CA SER A 547 13.35 -3.49 -54.86
C SER A 547 12.43 -2.28 -54.73
N SER A 548 12.20 -1.83 -53.50
CA SER A 548 11.40 -0.64 -53.22
C SER A 548 11.97 0.19 -52.06
N LEU A 549 12.36 1.43 -52.35
CA LEU A 549 12.89 2.36 -51.36
C LEU A 549 11.89 2.72 -50.25
N PRO A 550 10.61 3.06 -50.55
CA PRO A 550 9.61 3.31 -49.52
C PRO A 550 9.40 2.13 -48.57
N TRP A 551 9.30 0.90 -49.10
CA TRP A 551 9.18 -0.31 -48.28
C TRP A 551 10.42 -0.57 -47.43
N ALA A 552 11.62 -0.36 -48.00
CA ALA A 552 12.86 -0.47 -47.25
C ALA A 552 12.93 0.55 -46.09
N ARG A 553 12.46 1.79 -46.29
CA ARG A 553 12.40 2.82 -45.23
C ARG A 553 11.34 2.50 -44.17
N LEU A 554 10.15 2.04 -44.58
CA LEU A 554 9.11 1.60 -43.65
C LEU A 554 9.64 0.48 -42.76
N LEU A 555 10.13 -0.60 -43.36
CA LEU A 555 10.57 -1.80 -42.65
C LEU A 555 11.90 -1.61 -41.91
N ALA A 556 12.72 -0.62 -42.27
CA ALA A 556 13.92 -0.26 -41.50
C ALA A 556 13.59 0.22 -40.07
N GLN A 557 12.37 0.72 -39.82
CA GLN A 557 11.93 1.10 -38.48
C GLN A 557 11.73 -0.10 -37.54
N PHE A 558 11.63 -1.32 -38.08
CA PHE A 558 11.35 -2.52 -37.30
C PHE A 558 12.62 -3.09 -36.65
N GLY A 559 13.75 -2.38 -36.76
CA GLY A 559 15.01 -2.77 -36.15
C GLY A 559 15.75 -3.87 -36.91
N LYS A 560 16.83 -4.36 -36.29
CA LYS A 560 17.72 -5.38 -36.86
C LYS A 560 18.15 -6.37 -35.78
N ARG A 561 18.23 -7.66 -36.16
CA ARG A 561 18.67 -8.77 -35.30
C ARG A 561 17.93 -8.77 -33.95
N GLN A 562 18.67 -8.80 -32.83
CA GLN A 562 18.15 -8.77 -31.46
C GLN A 562 17.33 -7.53 -31.09
N HIS A 563 17.34 -6.48 -31.92
CA HIS A 563 16.54 -5.27 -31.73
C HIS A 563 15.36 -5.22 -32.69
N LYS A 564 15.01 -6.33 -33.35
CA LYS A 564 13.80 -6.37 -34.16
C LYS A 564 12.57 -6.24 -33.28
N ASN A 565 11.63 -5.38 -33.63
CA ASN A 565 10.36 -5.22 -32.94
C ASN A 565 9.30 -4.73 -33.93
N LEU A 566 8.03 -5.01 -33.66
CA LEU A 566 6.94 -4.30 -34.33
C LEU A 566 6.73 -2.95 -33.62
N PRO A 567 6.91 -1.80 -34.29
CA PRO A 567 6.59 -0.52 -33.67
C PRO A 567 5.10 -0.46 -33.30
N GLN A 568 4.80 0.14 -32.14
CA GLN A 568 3.44 0.17 -31.59
C GLN A 568 2.39 0.74 -32.55
N ALA A 569 2.77 1.71 -33.39
CA ALA A 569 1.90 2.32 -34.39
C ALA A 569 1.37 1.32 -35.45
N TYR A 570 1.99 0.15 -35.57
CA TYR A 570 1.60 -0.89 -36.51
C TYR A 570 0.92 -2.09 -35.86
N LEU A 571 0.71 -2.10 -34.53
CA LEU A 571 -0.07 -3.15 -33.86
C LEU A 571 -1.55 -2.75 -33.84
N ALA A 572 -2.41 -3.56 -34.48
CA ALA A 572 -3.85 -3.32 -34.58
C ALA A 572 -4.66 -4.57 -34.24
N GLY A 573 -5.87 -4.37 -33.69
CA GLY A 573 -6.76 -5.43 -33.20
C GLY A 573 -7.49 -6.22 -34.29
N ASN A 574 -7.17 -6.05 -35.57
CA ASN A 574 -7.83 -6.77 -36.65
C ASN A 574 -7.40 -8.24 -36.68
N GLY A 575 -8.35 -9.16 -36.57
CA GLY A 575 -8.10 -10.59 -36.44
C GLY A 575 -7.35 -11.23 -37.61
N GLU A 576 -7.61 -10.82 -38.85
CA GLU A 576 -6.92 -11.35 -40.04
C GLU A 576 -5.47 -10.86 -40.10
N TYR A 577 -5.24 -9.58 -39.79
CA TYR A 577 -3.90 -9.01 -39.69
C TYR A 577 -3.06 -9.65 -38.58
N LEU A 578 -3.62 -9.80 -37.38
CA LEU A 578 -2.93 -10.47 -36.26
C LEU A 578 -2.62 -11.93 -36.59
N ARG A 579 -3.52 -12.62 -37.30
CA ARG A 579 -3.29 -14.00 -37.75
C ARG A 579 -2.17 -14.07 -38.79
N GLY A 580 -2.16 -13.16 -39.77
CA GLY A 580 -1.07 -13.06 -40.74
C GLY A 580 0.28 -12.78 -40.07
N LEU A 581 0.32 -11.84 -39.13
CA LEU A 581 1.52 -11.49 -38.37
C LEU A 581 2.08 -12.68 -37.58
N LYS A 582 1.19 -13.42 -36.91
CA LYS A 582 1.56 -14.66 -36.21
C LYS A 582 2.08 -15.72 -37.17
N ASP A 583 1.36 -15.99 -38.25
CA ASP A 583 1.72 -17.03 -39.22
C ASP A 583 3.07 -16.72 -39.88
N GLY A 584 3.35 -15.44 -40.16
CA GLY A 584 4.64 -15.03 -40.72
C GLY A 584 5.81 -15.22 -39.75
N LEU A 585 5.59 -15.01 -38.45
CA LEU A 585 6.58 -15.31 -37.40
C LEU A 585 6.76 -16.83 -37.21
N ILE A 586 5.68 -17.61 -37.31
CA ILE A 586 5.78 -19.07 -37.27
C ILE A 586 6.58 -19.58 -38.46
N ASP A 587 6.27 -19.12 -39.67
CA ASP A 587 6.93 -19.58 -40.89
C ASP A 587 8.39 -19.10 -41.00
N SER A 588 8.85 -18.18 -40.15
CA SER A 588 10.26 -17.74 -40.08
C SER A 588 11.05 -18.46 -38.99
N ASP A 589 10.75 -18.19 -37.71
CA ASP A 589 11.54 -18.68 -36.57
C ASP A 589 10.73 -19.56 -35.60
N GLY A 590 9.52 -19.95 -36.02
CA GLY A 590 8.63 -20.79 -35.23
C GLY A 590 8.51 -22.21 -35.77
N TYR A 591 7.92 -23.07 -34.94
CA TYR A 591 7.57 -24.43 -35.32
C TYR A 591 6.49 -24.97 -34.39
N ILE A 592 5.90 -26.10 -34.77
CA ILE A 592 4.99 -26.87 -33.92
C ILE A 592 5.75 -28.09 -33.41
N ASP A 593 5.81 -28.28 -32.08
CA ASP A 593 6.47 -29.45 -31.50
C ASP A 593 5.62 -30.73 -31.63
N ALA A 594 6.18 -31.88 -31.21
CA ALA A 594 5.50 -33.17 -31.27
C ALA A 594 4.21 -33.25 -30.43
N ASP A 595 4.03 -32.35 -29.45
CA ASP A 595 2.80 -32.24 -28.64
C ASP A 595 1.77 -31.30 -29.30
N GLY A 596 2.10 -30.72 -30.46
CA GLY A 596 1.30 -29.73 -31.16
C GLY A 596 1.31 -28.34 -30.49
N ARG A 597 2.34 -28.03 -29.70
CA ARG A 597 2.52 -26.69 -29.13
C ARG A 597 3.26 -25.78 -30.10
N GLN A 598 2.79 -24.54 -30.21
CA GLN A 598 3.50 -23.47 -30.90
C GLN A 598 4.78 -23.12 -30.15
N CYS A 599 5.90 -23.17 -30.85
CA CYS A 599 7.23 -22.83 -30.36
C CYS A 599 7.80 -21.69 -31.19
N PHE A 600 8.46 -20.74 -30.55
CA PHE A 600 9.12 -19.63 -31.22
C PHE A 600 10.47 -19.35 -30.57
N VAL A 601 11.53 -19.36 -31.38
CA VAL A 601 12.90 -19.20 -30.91
C VAL A 601 13.50 -18.04 -31.67
N ASN A 602 13.82 -16.95 -30.98
CA ASN A 602 14.33 -15.76 -31.65
C ASN A 602 15.34 -15.02 -30.76
N SER A 603 16.29 -14.33 -31.39
CA SER A 603 17.27 -13.49 -30.69
C SER A 603 16.66 -12.18 -30.15
N SER A 604 15.57 -11.69 -30.74
CA SER A 604 14.80 -10.55 -30.25
C SER A 604 13.83 -10.96 -29.14
N ARG A 605 13.93 -10.29 -28.00
CA ARG A 605 13.04 -10.51 -26.85
C ARG A 605 11.67 -9.87 -27.06
N GLU A 606 11.64 -8.75 -27.77
CA GLU A 606 10.46 -8.01 -28.14
C GLU A 606 9.59 -8.82 -29.11
N LEU A 607 10.21 -9.60 -30.01
CA LEU A 607 9.47 -10.55 -30.87
C LEU A 607 8.93 -11.74 -30.10
N LEU A 608 9.64 -12.24 -29.09
CA LEU A 608 9.11 -13.28 -28.21
C LEU A 608 7.86 -12.76 -27.46
N GLU A 609 7.93 -11.57 -26.86
CA GLU A 609 6.76 -10.96 -26.20
C GLU A 609 5.59 -10.73 -27.17
N LEU A 610 5.86 -10.22 -28.37
CA LEU A 610 4.87 -10.05 -29.43
C LEU A 610 4.24 -11.38 -29.85
N PHE A 611 5.04 -12.41 -30.06
CA PHE A 611 4.56 -13.74 -30.44
C PHE A 611 3.65 -14.33 -29.36
N GLY A 612 4.04 -14.19 -28.08
CA GLY A 612 3.21 -14.58 -26.94
C GLY A 612 1.87 -13.85 -26.93
N LEU A 613 1.86 -12.54 -27.16
CA LEU A 613 0.65 -11.74 -27.28
C LEU A 613 -0.23 -12.22 -28.45
N LEU A 614 0.35 -12.44 -29.64
CA LEU A 614 -0.39 -12.87 -30.83
C LEU A 614 -1.03 -14.25 -30.65
N CYS A 615 -0.31 -15.19 -30.04
CA CYS A 615 -0.86 -16.50 -29.69
C CYS A 615 -2.04 -16.39 -28.72
N HIS A 616 -1.97 -15.47 -27.76
CA HIS A 616 -3.06 -15.20 -26.83
C HIS A 616 -4.26 -14.54 -27.53
N LEU A 617 -4.02 -13.49 -28.34
CA LEU A 617 -5.07 -12.75 -29.04
C LEU A 617 -5.78 -13.57 -30.11
N THR A 618 -5.07 -14.45 -30.82
CA THR A 618 -5.64 -15.22 -31.94
C THR A 618 -6.17 -16.58 -31.51
N ASP A 619 -5.48 -17.27 -30.58
CA ASP A 619 -5.78 -18.66 -30.24
C ASP A 619 -6.11 -18.86 -28.75
N GLY A 620 -6.01 -17.81 -27.92
CA GLY A 620 -6.07 -17.91 -26.46
C GLY A 620 -4.91 -18.70 -25.85
N SER A 621 -3.88 -19.04 -26.63
CA SER A 621 -2.87 -20.02 -26.26
C SER A 621 -1.57 -19.39 -25.76
N LEU A 622 -0.76 -20.17 -25.04
CA LEU A 622 0.53 -19.73 -24.50
C LEU A 622 1.66 -20.55 -25.15
N PRO A 623 2.45 -19.96 -26.07
CA PRO A 623 3.47 -20.67 -26.82
C PRO A 623 4.67 -21.04 -25.92
N ASN A 624 5.55 -21.89 -26.45
CA ASN A 624 6.88 -22.08 -25.88
C ASN A 624 7.84 -21.08 -26.50
N MET A 625 8.52 -20.30 -25.68
CA MET A 625 9.38 -19.22 -26.18
C MET A 625 10.77 -19.32 -25.56
N SER A 626 11.79 -19.21 -26.39
CA SER A 626 13.18 -19.19 -25.92
C SER A 626 14.03 -18.19 -26.69
N VAL A 627 14.94 -17.56 -25.96
CA VAL A 627 15.94 -16.67 -26.55
C VAL A 627 17.03 -17.53 -27.18
N GLU A 628 17.37 -17.24 -28.43
CA GLU A 628 18.48 -17.88 -29.13
C GLU A 628 19.84 -17.39 -28.56
N PRO A 629 20.70 -18.28 -28.04
CA PRO A 629 22.00 -17.89 -27.48
C PRO A 629 23.02 -17.60 -28.58
N GLY A 630 22.99 -16.38 -29.11
CA GLY A 630 24.14 -15.67 -29.69
C GLY A 630 25.07 -16.45 -30.64
N ASN A 631 24.60 -16.79 -31.83
CA ASN A 631 25.35 -16.66 -33.09
C ASN A 631 24.34 -16.68 -34.25
N PRO A 632 24.28 -15.65 -35.13
CA PRO A 632 23.35 -15.66 -36.25
C PRO A 632 23.83 -16.68 -37.28
N GLY A 633 23.40 -17.92 -37.15
CA GLY A 633 23.75 -19.00 -38.05
C GLY A 633 22.46 -19.65 -38.53
N GLY A 634 21.99 -19.23 -39.71
CA GLY A 634 20.83 -19.82 -40.34
C GLY A 634 20.89 -21.35 -40.32
N LEU A 635 19.72 -21.97 -40.14
CA LEU A 635 19.46 -23.37 -40.46
C LEU A 635 20.58 -24.34 -40.04
N GLN A 636 20.95 -24.36 -38.76
CA GLN A 636 21.69 -25.48 -38.18
C GLN A 636 20.80 -26.26 -37.21
N GLY A 637 20.39 -27.47 -37.60
CA GLY A 637 19.86 -28.46 -36.65
C GLY A 637 18.60 -29.24 -37.03
N VAL A 638 18.05 -29.12 -38.23
CA VAL A 638 16.90 -29.97 -38.61
C VAL A 638 17.40 -31.35 -39.05
N LYS A 639 17.43 -32.31 -38.11
CA LYS A 639 17.44 -33.74 -38.42
C LYS A 639 16.10 -34.33 -37.98
N GLY A 640 15.27 -34.68 -38.95
CA GLY A 640 14.04 -35.45 -38.76
C GLY A 640 13.18 -35.34 -40.01
N ASP A 641 12.72 -36.47 -40.55
CA ASP A 641 11.92 -36.57 -41.78
C ASP A 641 10.77 -35.56 -41.79
N LEU A 642 10.95 -34.50 -42.58
CA LEU A 642 9.90 -33.57 -42.94
C LEU A 642 9.08 -34.22 -44.06
N LEU A 643 7.90 -34.74 -43.73
CA LEU A 643 6.71 -34.79 -44.60
C LEU A 643 5.50 -35.34 -43.82
N ASP A 644 4.87 -34.44 -43.06
CA ASP A 644 3.44 -34.38 -42.66
C ASP A 644 3.05 -32.93 -42.29
N SER A 645 3.96 -31.97 -42.57
CA SER A 645 4.12 -30.65 -41.95
C SER A 645 3.03 -29.61 -42.30
N TYR A 646 2.00 -30.01 -43.05
CA TYR A 646 0.87 -29.15 -43.42
C TYR A 646 -0.47 -29.58 -42.82
N ARG A 647 -0.61 -30.81 -42.30
CA ARG A 647 -1.89 -31.29 -41.75
C ARG A 647 -2.11 -30.98 -40.27
N ALA A 648 -1.09 -30.52 -39.55
CA ALA A 648 -1.18 -30.17 -38.12
C ALA A 648 -1.26 -28.66 -37.83
N ARG A 649 -1.09 -27.79 -38.85
CA ARG A 649 -0.91 -26.33 -38.65
C ARG A 649 -2.13 -25.58 -38.09
N LEU A 650 -3.30 -26.20 -38.03
CA LEU A 650 -4.47 -25.70 -37.28
C LEU A 650 -5.24 -26.82 -36.57
N ASN A 651 -4.56 -27.91 -36.16
CA ASN A 651 -5.22 -28.90 -35.32
C ASN A 651 -5.05 -28.51 -33.85
N VAL A 652 -6.20 -28.16 -33.26
CA VAL A 652 -6.43 -27.82 -31.86
C VAL A 652 -5.92 -28.93 -30.93
N SER A 653 -4.62 -28.97 -30.61
CA SER A 653 -4.07 -29.86 -29.56
C SER A 653 -3.71 -29.11 -28.28
N HIS A 654 -3.81 -27.78 -28.25
CA HIS A 654 -3.56 -27.00 -27.03
C HIS A 654 -4.80 -26.81 -26.12
N ALA A 655 -5.98 -27.23 -26.57
CA ALA A 655 -7.23 -27.15 -25.80
C ALA A 655 -7.15 -27.86 -24.43
N ALA A 656 -6.21 -28.79 -24.25
CA ALA A 656 -6.00 -29.51 -22.99
C ALA A 656 -5.17 -28.75 -21.94
N ARG A 657 -4.59 -27.59 -22.29
CA ARG A 657 -3.70 -26.80 -21.41
C ARG A 657 -4.32 -25.47 -20.93
N GLN A 658 -5.51 -25.12 -21.39
CA GLN A 658 -6.28 -24.00 -20.85
C GLN A 658 -7.26 -24.53 -19.79
N LEU A 659 -7.18 -24.03 -18.56
CA LEU A 659 -8.33 -24.16 -17.66
C LEU A 659 -9.45 -23.32 -18.26
N PRO A 660 -10.71 -23.77 -18.20
CA PRO A 660 -11.84 -22.98 -18.68
C PRO A 660 -11.91 -21.56 -18.10
N GLU A 661 -11.17 -21.25 -17.03
CA GLU A 661 -11.15 -19.94 -16.37
C GLU A 661 -9.77 -19.25 -16.37
N TYR A 662 -8.66 -19.95 -16.67
CA TYR A 662 -7.28 -19.43 -16.59
C TYR A 662 -6.30 -20.09 -17.58
N GLY A 663 -5.32 -19.34 -18.09
CA GLY A 663 -4.25 -19.86 -18.94
C GLY A 663 -3.10 -20.46 -18.13
N ALA A 664 -2.70 -21.70 -18.40
CA ALA A 664 -1.63 -22.36 -17.64
C ALA A 664 -0.22 -21.95 -18.12
N VAL A 665 0.59 -21.41 -17.22
CA VAL A 665 1.99 -21.02 -17.39
C VAL A 665 2.85 -21.89 -16.46
N LYS A 666 3.72 -22.74 -17.02
CA LYS A 666 4.64 -23.52 -16.18
C LYS A 666 5.82 -22.67 -15.70
N PRO A 667 6.21 -22.75 -14.41
CA PRO A 667 7.51 -22.28 -13.98
C PRO A 667 8.60 -23.14 -14.63
N LEU A 668 9.60 -22.49 -15.23
CA LEU A 668 10.76 -23.11 -15.85
C LEU A 668 11.95 -23.16 -14.88
N SER A 669 12.16 -22.10 -14.12
CA SER A 669 13.20 -22.03 -13.10
C SER A 669 12.91 -20.94 -12.08
N ARG A 670 13.34 -21.15 -10.84
CA ARG A 670 13.42 -20.14 -9.79
C ARG A 670 14.83 -20.15 -9.21
N ARG A 671 15.46 -18.98 -9.08
CA ARG A 671 16.82 -18.85 -8.57
C ARG A 671 16.92 -17.64 -7.64
N GLU A 672 17.40 -17.89 -6.42
CA GLU A 672 17.84 -16.82 -5.52
C GLU A 672 19.05 -16.13 -6.16
N LEU A 673 19.01 -14.81 -6.31
CA LEU A 673 20.09 -14.07 -6.96
C LEU A 673 21.12 -13.53 -5.98
N GLY A 674 20.77 -13.38 -4.69
CA GLY A 674 21.60 -12.65 -3.73
C GLY A 674 21.84 -11.19 -4.14
N LEU A 675 20.98 -10.65 -5.00
CA LEU A 675 21.04 -9.30 -5.54
C LEU A 675 19.90 -8.49 -4.94
N SER A 676 20.17 -7.23 -4.59
CA SER A 676 19.14 -6.31 -4.15
C SER A 676 18.93 -5.19 -5.16
N LEU A 677 17.70 -4.97 -5.60
CA LEU A 677 17.34 -3.97 -6.61
C LEU A 677 16.34 -2.96 -6.04
N PRO A 678 16.26 -1.74 -6.61
CA PRO A 678 15.18 -0.80 -6.29
C PRO A 678 13.81 -1.47 -6.48
N VAL A 679 12.79 -1.03 -5.76
CA VAL A 679 11.46 -1.66 -5.70
C VAL A 679 10.45 -0.56 -5.92
N TYR A 680 9.61 -0.64 -6.93
CA TYR A 680 8.59 0.33 -7.30
C TYR A 680 7.19 -0.15 -6.93
N ASP A 681 6.30 0.80 -6.68
CA ASP A 681 4.87 0.54 -6.57
C ASP A 681 4.10 1.50 -7.47
N ILE A 682 2.94 1.04 -7.93
CA ILE A 682 2.03 1.85 -8.74
C ILE A 682 0.61 1.75 -8.19
N GLU A 683 -0.02 2.91 -8.03
CA GLU A 683 -1.43 3.00 -7.71
C GLU A 683 -2.21 3.07 -9.01
N VAL A 684 -3.29 2.30 -9.11
CA VAL A 684 -4.15 2.23 -10.30
C VAL A 684 -5.60 2.58 -9.94
N ASP A 685 -6.35 3.13 -10.90
CA ASP A 685 -7.76 3.55 -10.79
C ASP A 685 -8.75 2.38 -10.76
N CYS A 686 -8.37 1.28 -10.11
CA CYS A 686 -9.15 0.07 -10.03
C CYS A 686 -9.56 -0.23 -8.58
N PRO A 687 -10.75 -0.81 -8.34
CA PRO A 687 -11.25 -0.98 -6.97
C PRO A 687 -10.40 -1.85 -6.05
N THR A 688 -9.65 -2.80 -6.61
CA THR A 688 -8.73 -3.65 -5.86
C THR A 688 -7.35 -3.01 -5.66
N HIS A 689 -7.08 -1.88 -6.33
CA HIS A 689 -5.74 -1.27 -6.46
C HIS A 689 -4.66 -2.29 -6.85
N SER A 690 -5.04 -3.29 -7.64
CA SER A 690 -4.16 -4.36 -8.10
C SER A 690 -4.01 -4.39 -9.60
N PHE A 691 -2.79 -4.67 -10.05
CA PHE A 691 -2.44 -4.83 -11.45
C PHE A 691 -1.61 -6.11 -11.68
N ILE A 692 -1.50 -6.52 -12.94
CA ILE A 692 -0.70 -7.67 -13.36
C ILE A 692 0.70 -7.18 -13.71
N ALA A 693 1.68 -7.61 -12.93
CA ALA A 693 3.10 -7.47 -13.23
C ALA A 693 3.69 -8.87 -13.37
N ASP A 694 4.06 -9.26 -14.59
CA ASP A 694 4.60 -10.59 -14.89
C ASP A 694 3.89 -11.75 -14.16
N ASN A 695 2.56 -11.75 -14.21
CA ASN A 695 1.65 -12.76 -13.61
C ASN A 695 1.55 -12.78 -12.08
N ALA A 696 1.97 -11.71 -11.40
CA ALA A 696 1.75 -11.48 -9.96
C ALA A 696 0.79 -10.29 -9.70
N VAL A 697 0.12 -10.29 -8.53
CA VAL A 697 -0.91 -9.30 -8.11
C VAL A 697 -0.49 -8.50 -6.87
N VAL A 698 -0.85 -7.19 -6.81
CA VAL A 698 -0.27 -6.15 -5.91
C VAL A 698 -1.31 -5.39 -5.06
N HIS A 699 -0.97 -4.86 -3.86
CA HIS A 699 -1.81 -3.99 -2.99
C HIS A 699 -0.97 -2.98 -2.15
N ASN A 700 -1.51 -1.78 -1.84
CA ASN A 700 -0.84 -0.62 -1.17
C ASN A 700 -0.90 -0.57 0.40
N SER A 701 0.25 -0.38 1.09
CA SER A 701 0.37 0.30 2.41
C SER A 701 1.82 0.78 2.72
N ILE A 702 2.01 1.75 3.63
CA ILE A 702 3.37 2.26 4.01
C ILE A 702 4.16 1.35 4.96
N CYS A 703 3.52 0.30 5.49
CA CYS A 703 4.15 -0.71 6.33
C CYS A 703 4.49 -1.90 5.45
N THR A 704 5.77 -2.22 5.34
CA THR A 704 6.25 -3.30 4.51
C THR A 704 6.51 -4.57 5.32
N THR A 705 6.11 -4.66 6.59
CA THR A 705 6.38 -5.82 7.46
C THR A 705 5.91 -7.15 6.87
N ARG A 706 4.66 -7.31 6.36
CA ARG A 706 4.26 -8.59 5.68
C ARG A 706 5.11 -8.90 4.47
N VAL A 707 5.67 -7.87 3.85
CA VAL A 707 6.39 -7.92 2.59
C VAL A 707 7.85 -8.30 2.82
N VAL A 708 8.50 -7.64 3.80
CA VAL A 708 9.90 -7.83 4.17
C VAL A 708 10.10 -9.07 5.05
N THR A 709 9.13 -9.39 5.92
CA THR A 709 9.26 -10.47 6.91
C THR A 709 8.37 -11.68 6.62
N GLY A 710 7.37 -11.55 5.72
CA GLY A 710 6.35 -12.59 5.51
C GLY A 710 5.29 -12.68 6.62
N VAL A 711 5.34 -11.84 7.65
CA VAL A 711 4.50 -11.96 8.86
C VAL A 711 3.34 -10.95 8.85
N GLY A 712 2.11 -11.44 9.06
CA GLY A 712 0.95 -10.60 9.38
C GLY A 712 -0.40 -11.31 9.16
N VAL A 713 -1.50 -10.66 9.57
CA VAL A 713 -2.87 -11.19 9.46
C VAL A 713 -3.81 -10.10 8.92
N PRO A 714 -4.73 -10.38 7.97
CA PRO A 714 -5.75 -9.43 7.53
C PRO A 714 -6.49 -8.75 8.69
N GLN A 715 -6.74 -7.44 8.56
CA GLN A 715 -6.96 -6.59 9.73
C GLN A 715 -8.26 -6.89 10.48
N ILE A 716 -9.36 -7.20 9.77
CA ILE A 716 -10.63 -7.57 10.42
C ILE A 716 -10.45 -8.88 11.20
N THR A 717 -9.84 -9.90 10.60
CA THR A 717 -9.54 -11.16 11.29
C THR A 717 -8.62 -10.95 12.50
N ALA A 718 -7.60 -10.11 12.38
CA ALA A 718 -6.69 -9.80 13.48
C ALA A 718 -7.43 -9.15 14.67
N ILE A 719 -8.30 -8.18 14.40
CA ILE A 719 -9.15 -7.52 15.41
C ILE A 719 -10.07 -8.55 16.07
N PHE A 720 -10.75 -9.37 15.26
CA PHE A 720 -11.70 -10.36 15.74
C PHE A 720 -11.03 -11.38 16.67
N GLU A 721 -9.90 -11.94 16.27
CA GLU A 721 -9.17 -12.94 17.07
C GLU A 721 -8.59 -12.34 18.36
N ALA A 722 -8.04 -11.13 18.31
CA ALA A 722 -7.54 -10.46 19.50
C ALA A 722 -8.68 -10.08 20.46
N SER A 723 -9.80 -9.58 19.92
CA SER A 723 -10.98 -9.19 20.70
C SER A 723 -11.63 -10.39 21.39
N ALA A 724 -11.63 -11.58 20.75
CA ALA A 724 -12.13 -12.79 21.38
C ALA A 724 -11.41 -13.11 22.71
N ALA A 725 -10.08 -12.98 22.78
CA ALA A 725 -9.35 -13.14 24.04
C ALA A 725 -9.55 -11.96 25.00
N ALA A 726 -9.61 -10.75 24.46
CA ALA A 726 -9.69 -9.54 25.27
C ALA A 726 -11.05 -9.37 25.96
N LEU A 727 -12.13 -9.78 25.30
CA LEU A 727 -13.49 -9.74 25.83
C LEU A 727 -13.64 -10.63 27.07
N GLU A 728 -13.04 -11.83 27.08
CA GLU A 728 -13.04 -12.73 28.24
C GLU A 728 -12.41 -12.08 29.48
N ALA A 729 -11.41 -11.22 29.27
CA ALA A 729 -10.69 -10.52 30.34
C ALA A 729 -11.23 -9.10 30.61
N GLY A 730 -12.24 -8.64 29.87
CA GLY A 730 -12.74 -7.26 29.96
C GLY A 730 -11.71 -6.19 29.55
N ILE A 731 -10.79 -6.54 28.65
CA ILE A 731 -9.71 -5.65 28.19
C ILE A 731 -10.04 -5.06 26.81
N PRO A 732 -9.91 -3.73 26.63
CA PRO A 732 -10.12 -3.10 25.32
C PRO A 732 -9.09 -3.49 24.25
N VAL A 733 -9.51 -3.45 22.98
CA VAL A 733 -8.64 -3.64 21.80
C VAL A 733 -8.62 -2.38 20.95
N ILE A 734 -7.45 -2.01 20.44
CA ILE A 734 -7.24 -0.87 19.55
C ILE A 734 -6.83 -1.39 18.17
N ALA A 735 -7.63 -1.13 17.15
CA ALA A 735 -7.31 -1.46 15.77
C ALA A 735 -6.32 -0.43 15.20
N ASP A 736 -5.11 -0.86 14.84
CA ASP A 736 -4.02 0.00 14.38
C ASP A 736 -3.65 -0.28 12.92
N GLY A 737 -3.92 0.70 12.05
CA GLY A 737 -3.62 0.63 10.62
C GLY A 737 -4.75 0.08 9.75
N GLY A 738 -4.66 0.36 8.45
CA GLY A 738 -5.60 -0.12 7.42
C GLY A 738 -6.88 0.71 7.23
N ILE A 739 -7.11 1.74 8.05
CA ILE A 739 -8.26 2.66 7.91
C ILE A 739 -8.00 3.66 6.78
N LYS A 740 -8.83 3.62 5.74
CA LYS A 740 -8.74 4.48 4.55
C LYS A 740 -9.89 5.48 4.47
N GLN A 741 -11.06 5.09 4.98
CA GLN A 741 -12.30 5.85 4.88
C GLN A 741 -13.15 5.73 6.14
N THR A 742 -14.14 6.62 6.26
CA THR A 742 -15.01 6.68 7.45
C THR A 742 -15.77 5.36 7.70
N GLY A 743 -16.09 4.60 6.65
CA GLY A 743 -16.77 3.30 6.74
C GLY A 743 -15.92 2.17 7.32
N ASP A 744 -14.59 2.29 7.37
CA ASP A 744 -13.73 1.24 7.93
C ASP A 744 -13.77 1.24 9.46
N VAL A 745 -14.03 2.40 10.07
CA VAL A 745 -14.13 2.57 11.53
C VAL A 745 -15.27 1.75 12.15
N PRO A 746 -16.53 1.89 11.72
CA PRO A 746 -17.60 1.08 12.29
C PRO A 746 -17.38 -0.41 12.02
N LYS A 747 -16.72 -0.80 10.93
CA LYS A 747 -16.32 -2.21 10.69
C LYS A 747 -15.28 -2.68 11.70
N ALA A 748 -14.25 -1.89 11.99
CA ALA A 748 -13.26 -2.21 13.02
C ALA A 748 -13.92 -2.35 14.41
N ILE A 749 -14.81 -1.42 14.76
CA ILE A 749 -15.53 -1.45 16.03
C ILE A 749 -16.46 -2.66 16.10
N ALA A 750 -17.27 -2.91 15.07
CA ALA A 750 -18.15 -4.09 14.99
C ALA A 750 -17.35 -5.41 15.03
N ALA A 751 -16.12 -5.44 14.52
CA ALA A 751 -15.22 -6.60 14.63
C ALA A 751 -14.65 -6.82 16.04
N GLY A 752 -14.92 -5.91 16.99
CA GLY A 752 -14.56 -6.05 18.39
C GLY A 752 -13.57 -5.00 18.92
N ALA A 753 -13.15 -4.03 18.10
CA ALA A 753 -12.29 -2.95 18.58
C ALA A 753 -13.06 -1.96 19.47
N SER A 754 -12.39 -1.45 20.50
CA SER A 754 -12.88 -0.37 21.36
C SER A 754 -12.54 1.00 20.80
N ALA A 755 -11.40 1.13 20.11
CA ALA A 755 -10.97 2.34 19.42
C ALA A 755 -10.17 2.00 18.16
N VAL A 756 -9.99 3.00 17.28
CA VAL A 756 -9.12 2.90 16.11
C VAL A 756 -7.97 3.88 16.20
N MET A 757 -6.77 3.43 15.85
CA MET A 757 -5.57 4.25 15.73
C MET A 757 -5.33 4.62 14.27
N MET A 758 -5.21 5.92 13.99
CA MET A 758 -5.08 6.46 12.63
C MET A 758 -3.72 7.13 12.43
N GLY A 759 -3.04 6.76 11.33
CA GLY A 759 -1.80 7.38 10.87
C GLY A 759 -2.04 8.30 9.68
N SER A 760 -2.14 7.71 8.48
CA SER A 760 -2.25 8.43 7.20
C SER A 760 -3.39 9.46 7.16
N MET A 761 -4.57 9.14 7.72
CA MET A 761 -5.71 10.07 7.74
C MET A 761 -5.43 11.37 8.51
N LEU A 762 -4.51 11.32 9.48
CA LEU A 762 -4.12 12.47 10.30
C LEU A 762 -2.79 13.11 9.86
N ALA A 763 -1.92 12.37 9.18
CA ALA A 763 -0.62 12.88 8.71
C ALA A 763 -0.74 14.08 7.76
N GLY A 764 -1.86 14.19 7.03
CA GLY A 764 -2.13 15.29 6.10
C GLY A 764 -2.66 16.58 6.74
N THR A 765 -2.82 16.64 8.07
CA THR A 765 -3.47 17.79 8.72
C THR A 765 -2.48 18.88 9.16
N ASP A 766 -2.99 20.06 9.45
CA ASP A 766 -2.19 21.20 9.93
C ASP A 766 -1.40 20.87 11.20
N GLU A 767 -1.98 20.12 12.12
CA GLU A 767 -1.40 19.79 13.42
C GLU A 767 -0.37 18.66 13.38
N ALA A 768 -0.30 17.92 12.27
CA ALA A 768 0.73 16.91 12.08
C ALA A 768 2.11 17.57 11.91
N PRO A 769 3.19 17.01 12.45
CA PRO A 769 4.53 17.59 12.39
C PRO A 769 5.19 17.53 11.00
N GLY A 770 4.67 16.71 10.07
CA GLY A 770 5.22 16.61 8.71
C GLY A 770 5.30 17.96 8.00
N GLU A 771 6.28 18.11 7.12
CA GLU A 771 6.47 19.34 6.35
C GLU A 771 5.44 19.44 5.22
N VAL A 772 4.97 20.66 4.93
CA VAL A 772 4.09 20.90 3.78
C VAL A 772 4.92 20.91 2.51
N VAL A 773 4.59 20.01 1.58
CA VAL A 773 5.23 19.89 0.26
C VAL A 773 4.26 20.36 -0.80
N LEU A 774 4.70 21.29 -1.66
CA LEU A 774 3.91 21.70 -2.83
C LEU A 774 4.33 20.86 -4.04
N ARG A 775 3.38 20.16 -4.67
CA ARG A 775 3.62 19.36 -5.88
C ARG A 775 2.45 19.55 -6.84
N ASP A 776 2.75 19.92 -8.09
CA ASP A 776 1.77 20.14 -9.15
C ASP A 776 0.63 21.09 -8.74
N GLY A 777 0.97 22.17 -8.01
CA GLY A 777 0.02 23.17 -7.52
C GLY A 777 -0.88 22.70 -6.37
N ARG A 778 -0.74 21.46 -5.89
CA ARG A 778 -1.46 20.89 -4.75
C ARG A 778 -0.56 20.80 -3.52
N ARG A 779 -1.18 20.95 -2.35
CA ARG A 779 -0.50 20.82 -1.05
C ARG A 779 -0.51 19.36 -0.59
N TYR A 780 0.63 18.89 -0.14
CA TYR A 780 0.86 17.58 0.47
C TYR A 780 1.59 17.77 1.81
N LYS A 781 1.70 16.71 2.61
CA LYS A 781 2.58 16.65 3.78
C LYS A 781 3.51 15.45 3.72
N SER A 782 4.74 15.59 4.22
CA SER A 782 5.66 14.46 4.35
C SER A 782 5.11 13.43 5.35
N TYR A 783 5.26 12.15 5.02
CA TYR A 783 4.76 11.04 5.82
C TYR A 783 5.70 9.85 5.73
N ARG A 784 6.09 9.25 6.85
CA ARG A 784 6.96 8.07 6.88
C ARG A 784 6.53 7.05 7.91
N GLY A 785 6.68 5.78 7.56
CA GLY A 785 6.47 4.66 8.47
C GLY A 785 7.61 4.55 9.47
N MET A 786 7.31 4.11 10.70
CA MET A 786 8.34 3.94 11.74
C MET A 786 9.43 2.93 11.36
N GLY A 787 9.17 2.05 10.40
CA GLY A 787 10.15 1.09 9.88
C GLY A 787 10.99 1.64 8.73
N SER A 788 10.81 2.91 8.34
CA SER A 788 11.66 3.53 7.32
C SER A 788 13.07 3.75 7.84
N LEU A 789 14.03 3.85 6.93
CA LEU A 789 15.41 4.17 7.28
C LEU A 789 15.52 5.47 8.08
N GLY A 790 14.87 6.54 7.60
CA GLY A 790 14.93 7.84 8.27
C GLY A 790 14.28 7.85 9.65
N ALA A 791 13.23 7.06 9.89
CA ALA A 791 12.66 6.90 11.21
C ALA A 791 13.55 6.04 12.12
N MET A 792 14.16 4.97 11.59
CA MET A 792 15.03 4.07 12.35
C MET A 792 16.33 4.74 12.79
N ASP A 793 16.93 5.53 11.90
CA ASP A 793 18.08 6.39 12.17
C ASP A 793 17.78 7.40 13.30
N GLN A 794 16.51 7.82 13.43
CA GLN A 794 16.05 8.78 14.44
C GLN A 794 15.52 8.12 15.73
N GLY A 795 15.71 6.81 15.91
CA GLY A 795 15.49 6.14 17.21
C GLY A 795 14.30 5.17 17.27
N SER A 796 13.80 4.71 16.13
CA SER A 796 12.77 3.65 16.10
C SER A 796 13.32 2.24 15.79
N SER A 797 14.63 2.08 15.66
CA SER A 797 15.26 0.78 15.34
C SER A 797 14.99 -0.32 16.37
N ASP A 798 14.79 0.00 17.65
CA ASP A 798 14.41 -0.95 18.71
C ASP A 798 13.02 -1.55 18.49
N ARG A 799 12.10 -0.80 17.88
CA ARG A 799 10.75 -1.29 17.53
C ARG A 799 10.81 -2.52 16.62
N TYR A 800 11.84 -2.60 15.77
CA TYR A 800 12.09 -3.65 14.79
C TYR A 800 13.25 -4.57 15.20
N PHE A 801 13.69 -4.52 16.46
CA PHE A 801 14.75 -5.37 17.01
C PHE A 801 16.13 -5.17 16.35
N GLN A 802 16.43 -3.96 15.87
CA GLN A 802 17.67 -3.66 15.13
C GLN A 802 18.60 -2.69 15.83
N THR A 803 18.39 -2.41 17.12
CA THR A 803 19.28 -1.57 17.93
C THR A 803 20.73 -2.06 17.87
N GLY A 804 21.68 -1.17 17.56
CA GLY A 804 23.10 -1.48 17.47
C GLY A 804 23.57 -2.07 16.12
N SER A 805 22.66 -2.22 15.15
CA SER A 805 23.01 -2.68 13.80
C SER A 805 23.69 -1.57 12.99
N ARG A 806 24.75 -1.90 12.24
CA ARG A 806 25.43 -0.95 11.34
C ARG A 806 24.69 -0.70 10.01
N LYS A 807 23.79 -1.61 9.63
CA LYS A 807 22.94 -1.53 8.45
C LYS A 807 21.54 -1.97 8.86
N PHE A 808 20.54 -1.13 8.64
CA PHE A 808 19.14 -1.45 8.93
C PHE A 808 18.48 -2.22 7.77
N VAL A 809 17.55 -3.10 8.12
CA VAL A 809 16.60 -3.79 7.24
C VAL A 809 15.24 -3.14 7.46
N PRO A 810 14.87 -2.11 6.67
CA PRO A 810 13.67 -1.32 6.93
C PRO A 810 12.38 -2.10 6.66
N GLU A 811 11.39 -1.92 7.54
CA GLU A 811 10.03 -2.49 7.45
C GLU A 811 8.95 -1.42 7.18
N GLY A 812 9.36 -0.24 6.71
CA GLY A 812 8.48 0.83 6.29
C GLY A 812 9.12 1.74 5.24
N ILE A 813 8.33 2.65 4.67
CA ILE A 813 8.76 3.58 3.62
C ILE A 813 8.49 5.05 4.00
N GLU A 814 9.03 5.97 3.21
CA GLU A 814 8.76 7.41 3.29
C GLU A 814 8.06 7.88 2.02
N GLY A 815 7.15 8.85 2.16
CA GLY A 815 6.35 9.38 1.06
C GLY A 815 5.69 10.70 1.41
N ILE A 816 4.68 11.08 0.63
CA ILE A 816 3.86 12.27 0.84
C ILE A 816 2.38 11.90 0.84
N ILE A 817 1.57 12.64 1.58
CA ILE A 817 0.11 12.46 1.64
C ILE A 817 -0.61 13.77 1.32
N ALA A 818 -1.79 13.68 0.72
CA ALA A 818 -2.60 14.86 0.42
C ALA A 818 -2.90 15.69 1.69
N TYR A 819 -2.85 17.01 1.56
CA TYR A 819 -3.22 17.92 2.63
C TYR A 819 -4.73 17.86 2.91
N ARG A 820 -5.12 17.81 4.19
CA ARG A 820 -6.51 17.52 4.64
C ARG A 820 -7.13 18.60 5.54
N GLY A 821 -6.50 19.77 5.66
CA GLY A 821 -6.98 20.83 6.56
C GLY A 821 -6.70 20.49 8.02
N THR A 822 -7.65 20.74 8.92
CA THR A 822 -7.45 20.53 10.36
C THR A 822 -7.84 19.12 10.81
N ALA A 823 -7.19 18.61 11.86
CA ALA A 823 -7.56 17.33 12.46
C ALA A 823 -9.01 17.32 12.95
N GLY A 824 -9.52 18.46 13.44
CA GLY A 824 -10.91 18.61 13.88
C GLY A 824 -11.93 18.35 12.77
N GLU A 825 -11.68 18.87 11.57
CA GLU A 825 -12.55 18.65 10.40
C GLU A 825 -12.54 17.19 9.95
N VAL A 826 -11.35 16.55 9.93
CA VAL A 826 -11.23 15.12 9.63
C VAL A 826 -12.00 14.29 10.65
N LEU A 827 -11.76 14.51 11.95
CA LEU A 827 -12.45 13.78 13.02
C LEU A 827 -13.96 13.99 13.00
N TYR A 828 -14.43 15.19 12.67
CA TYR A 828 -15.84 15.48 12.52
C TYR A 828 -16.51 14.56 11.49
N GLN A 829 -15.89 14.38 10.31
CA GLN A 829 -16.38 13.48 9.27
C GLN A 829 -16.36 12.01 9.71
N PHE A 830 -15.30 11.59 10.39
CA PHE A 830 -15.16 10.21 10.89
C PHE A 830 -16.18 9.89 11.99
N VAL A 831 -16.45 10.82 12.91
CA VAL A 831 -17.53 10.69 13.89
C VAL A 831 -18.89 10.65 13.19
N GLY A 832 -19.11 11.49 12.18
CA GLY A 832 -20.36 11.51 11.40
C GLY A 832 -20.63 10.17 10.69
N GLY A 833 -19.62 9.61 10.01
CA GLY A 833 -19.72 8.30 9.36
C GLY A 833 -19.99 7.17 10.35
N LEU A 834 -19.32 7.18 11.52
CA LEU A 834 -19.58 6.21 12.59
C LEU A 834 -21.02 6.31 13.11
N ARG A 835 -21.49 7.51 13.44
CA ARG A 835 -22.87 7.75 13.91
C ARG A 835 -23.92 7.30 12.90
N SER A 836 -23.68 7.58 11.62
CA SER A 836 -24.56 7.15 10.53
C SER A 836 -24.65 5.62 10.49
N SER A 837 -23.50 4.93 10.51
CA SER A 837 -23.44 3.47 10.52
C SER A 837 -24.13 2.85 11.75
N MET A 838 -23.93 3.44 12.93
CA MET A 838 -24.63 3.03 14.16
C MET A 838 -26.15 3.18 14.04
N GLY A 839 -26.63 4.26 13.42
CA GLY A 839 -28.05 4.44 13.09
C GLY A 839 -28.59 3.33 12.19
N TYR A 840 -27.84 2.94 11.14
CA TYR A 840 -28.21 1.81 10.27
C TYR A 840 -28.17 0.46 10.98
N CYS A 841 -27.27 0.28 11.95
CA CYS A 841 -27.14 -0.95 12.72
C CYS A 841 -28.08 -1.03 13.94
N GLY A 842 -28.86 0.03 14.21
CA GLY A 842 -29.72 0.10 15.41
C GLY A 842 -28.95 0.14 16.72
N ALA A 843 -27.72 0.65 16.71
CA ALA A 843 -26.82 0.65 17.86
C ALA A 843 -26.84 2.01 18.59
N PRO A 844 -27.40 2.12 19.81
CA PRO A 844 -27.36 3.37 20.60
C PRO A 844 -25.96 3.72 21.09
N ASP A 845 -25.06 2.73 21.23
CA ASP A 845 -23.70 2.89 21.72
C ASP A 845 -22.73 1.89 21.05
N LEU A 846 -21.43 2.09 21.28
CA LEU A 846 -20.39 1.26 20.66
C LEU A 846 -20.35 -0.18 21.21
N ASP A 847 -20.79 -0.41 22.44
CA ASP A 847 -20.89 -1.76 23.01
C ASP A 847 -21.96 -2.58 22.31
N THR A 848 -23.10 -1.95 22.02
CA THR A 848 -24.16 -2.55 21.22
C THR A 848 -23.67 -2.80 19.81
N LEU A 849 -22.97 -1.84 19.18
CA LEU A 849 -22.39 -2.07 17.85
C LEU A 849 -21.43 -3.28 17.84
N ARG A 850 -20.54 -3.41 18.82
CA ARG A 850 -19.63 -4.56 18.97
C ARG A 850 -20.35 -5.90 19.12
N ARG A 851 -21.40 -5.92 19.94
CA ARG A 851 -22.10 -7.16 20.32
C ARG A 851 -23.09 -7.61 19.26
N GLU A 852 -23.73 -6.67 18.57
CA GLU A 852 -24.93 -6.92 17.79
C GLU A 852 -24.77 -6.70 16.29
N ALA A 853 -23.78 -5.92 15.85
CA ALA A 853 -23.57 -5.74 14.43
C ALA A 853 -23.24 -7.07 13.74
N GLN A 854 -23.76 -7.23 12.54
CA GLN A 854 -23.49 -8.40 11.71
C GLN A 854 -22.79 -7.97 10.44
N PHE A 855 -21.91 -8.81 9.94
CA PHE A 855 -21.25 -8.61 8.67
C PHE A 855 -21.87 -9.49 7.60
N VAL A 856 -21.82 -9.00 6.36
CA VAL A 856 -21.92 -9.82 5.17
C VAL A 856 -20.60 -9.80 4.44
N ARG A 857 -20.09 -10.97 4.07
CA ARG A 857 -18.91 -11.06 3.19
C ARG A 857 -19.31 -10.67 1.79
N ILE A 858 -18.47 -9.85 1.16
CA ILE A 858 -18.70 -9.35 -0.19
C ILE A 858 -17.59 -9.83 -1.12
N THR A 859 -17.92 -9.90 -2.40
CA THR A 859 -16.92 -10.17 -3.44
C THR A 859 -16.29 -8.87 -3.92
N GLY A 860 -15.21 -8.96 -4.70
CA GLY A 860 -14.64 -7.80 -5.36
C GLY A 860 -15.65 -7.01 -6.19
N ALA A 861 -16.59 -7.68 -6.87
CA ALA A 861 -17.64 -7.00 -7.66
C ALA A 861 -18.59 -6.18 -6.78
N SER A 862 -18.99 -6.72 -5.64
CA SER A 862 -19.81 -6.02 -4.64
C SER A 862 -19.08 -4.84 -3.98
N LEU A 863 -17.74 -4.88 -3.91
CA LEU A 863 -16.94 -3.72 -3.49
C LEU A 863 -17.01 -2.60 -4.53
N ILE A 864 -17.00 -2.93 -5.83
CA ILE A 864 -17.20 -1.95 -6.92
C ILE A 864 -18.59 -1.32 -6.81
N GLU A 865 -19.62 -2.14 -6.63
CA GLU A 865 -21.00 -1.71 -6.42
C GLU A 865 -21.12 -0.77 -5.20
N SER A 866 -20.36 -1.02 -4.14
CA SER A 866 -20.41 -0.20 -2.92
C SER A 866 -19.84 1.20 -3.09
N HIS A 867 -18.96 1.43 -4.07
CA HIS A 867 -18.43 2.76 -4.38
C HIS A 867 -19.31 3.46 -5.43
N PRO A 868 -19.29 4.81 -5.54
CA PRO A 868 -19.94 5.50 -6.65
C PRO A 868 -19.48 4.91 -7.99
N HIS A 869 -20.44 4.46 -8.80
CA HIS A 869 -20.21 3.81 -10.07
C HIS A 869 -21.25 4.28 -11.09
N GLY A 870 -20.90 4.27 -12.38
CA GLY A 870 -21.81 4.72 -13.46
C GLY A 870 -22.03 6.24 -13.53
N VAL A 871 -21.20 7.05 -12.86
CA VAL A 871 -21.29 8.52 -12.84
C VAL A 871 -19.91 9.19 -12.88
N THR A 872 -19.83 10.39 -13.45
CA THR A 872 -18.64 11.25 -13.36
C THR A 872 -18.70 12.11 -12.10
N ILE A 873 -17.70 12.00 -11.24
CA ILE A 873 -17.61 12.82 -10.02
C ILE A 873 -17.24 14.26 -10.41
N THR A 874 -18.12 15.22 -10.12
CA THR A 874 -17.88 16.65 -10.37
C THR A 874 -17.31 17.37 -9.15
N GLN A 875 -17.58 16.85 -7.95
CA GLN A 875 -17.10 17.39 -6.69
C GLN A 875 -16.98 16.25 -5.67
N GLU A 876 -15.84 16.17 -4.99
CA GLU A 876 -15.61 15.20 -3.92
C GLU A 876 -16.09 15.74 -2.58
N ALA A 877 -16.50 14.83 -1.70
CA ALA A 877 -16.93 15.15 -0.36
C ALA A 877 -15.79 14.92 0.65
N PRO A 878 -15.69 15.68 1.75
CA PRO A 878 -14.61 15.51 2.73
C PRO A 878 -14.50 14.10 3.34
N ASN A 879 -15.60 13.36 3.38
CA ASN A 879 -15.70 11.99 3.90
C ASN A 879 -15.47 10.90 2.84
N TYR A 880 -15.33 11.28 1.57
CA TYR A 880 -15.12 10.39 0.44
C TYR A 880 -14.27 11.11 -0.62
N GLY A 881 -12.96 10.83 -0.61
CA GLY A 881 -12.10 11.19 -1.73
C GLY A 881 -12.41 10.27 -2.91
N GLY A 882 -12.51 10.84 -4.09
CA GLY A 882 -12.52 10.06 -5.33
C GLY A 882 -11.24 9.21 -5.38
N LYS A 883 -11.39 7.98 -5.85
CA LYS A 883 -10.25 7.10 -6.12
C LYS A 883 -9.29 7.75 -7.10
#